data_AF-A0A317VND8-F1
#
_entry.id   AF-A0A317VND8-F1
#
_cell.length_a   1.000
_cell.length_b   1.000
_cell.length_c   1.000
_cell.angle_alpha   90.00
_cell.angle_beta   90.00
_cell.angle_gamma   90.00
#
_symmetry.space_group_name_H-M   'P 1'
#
loop_
_entity.id
_entity.type
_entity.pdbx_description
1 polymer ?
#
loop_
_entity_poly.entity_id
_entity_poly.type
_entity_poly.pdbx_seq_one_letter_code
_entity_poly.pdbx_strand_id
1 'polypeptide(L)'
;MLETDIPKAVPEEATVSPTSPTSPLANSRYSKHIVLTTYPGQSGIDPVPLEWGAGDAKSRGPVIVSRSPALLKRRNAMGAHGGSYSIYNALAIAAGDLEPDFRPDLSNSQPVFNFPWQPAWGDKTKIVSMDPWGHDIVNQFRDELSAGWDIRPTMAITRANMNFAEITDSVRDGTLNVDGNIVVDQSGEVRVTKVAVEPVWYLPGVAERFGVDEGTLRRTLFEHTGGSYPELITRPDLKVFLPPIGGLTVYIFGPPERVSDEKVKLALRIHDECNGSDVFQSDICTCRPYLAFGIKEAIREAQNGGSGVVIYFRKEGRALGEVIKYLVYNARKRGGDTADKYFTRTENIAGVRDMRFQALMPDILHWLGIKKIDRMLSMSNMKHDAIVQSGIKILERIPIPEDMIPTDSRVEIDAKINAGYFTTGKQVTMEELAAVRGRGWEKWEDITVSVWCPAVTFIDPTTDSLDLTSQTQYFRYLSTTGLTGLVILGTNSEAFLLTRSERRTLISTARAAVGPSYPLMAGIGAHSTKQVLELAHDAAAAGANYVLVLPPAYFGKATTPAVIKRFFSDVARNCPLPVVVYNFPGVCNGVDLDSEVITEIVRESAAANVMTGVSNVVGVKLTCGSVGKISRLAATFSKDDFAIFGGQSDFLLGGLAAGSAGCIAAFANVFPKTAVRVYRLFVEGRIEEARSLQGVAALAESPCKSGIAATKYAVACFSAKAAGIEGAEDKLRPRTPYEEPDEAVKGRVRGVMAGCEAVERGL
;
A
#
# COMPACT_ATOMS: atom_id res chain seq x y z
N MET A 1 4.64 26.10 -56.26
CA MET A 1 3.36 25.43 -56.59
C MET A 1 3.25 24.22 -55.70
N LEU A 2 2.21 24.23 -54.85
CA LEU A 2 1.53 23.10 -54.17
C LEU A 2 2.42 22.28 -53.21
N GLU A 3 2.41 22.60 -51.91
CA GLU A 3 1.41 22.20 -50.89
C GLU A 3 1.30 20.69 -50.68
N THR A 4 1.66 20.30 -49.46
CA THR A 4 1.62 18.95 -48.89
C THR A 4 0.25 18.66 -48.29
N ASP A 5 -0.43 17.63 -48.80
CA ASP A 5 -1.65 17.04 -48.23
C ASP A 5 -1.31 15.96 -47.19
N ILE A 6 -1.82 16.13 -45.95
CA ILE A 6 -2.14 15.03 -45.03
C ILE A 6 -3.55 15.31 -44.45
N PRO A 7 -4.48 14.34 -44.37
CA PRO A 7 -5.90 14.62 -44.16
C PRO A 7 -6.34 14.76 -42.69
N LYS A 8 -7.14 15.81 -42.46
CA LYS A 8 -8.27 16.03 -41.53
C LYS A 8 -8.16 15.61 -40.06
N ALA A 9 -8.04 16.66 -39.24
CA ALA A 9 -8.30 16.71 -37.81
C ALA A 9 -9.80 16.68 -37.44
N VAL A 10 -10.02 16.27 -36.19
CA VAL A 10 -11.23 16.24 -35.38
C VAL A 10 -11.87 17.64 -35.24
N PRO A 11 -13.21 17.79 -35.16
CA PRO A 11 -13.84 19.10 -35.01
C PRO A 11 -13.55 19.72 -33.64
N GLU A 12 -13.22 21.02 -33.65
CA GLU A 12 -12.95 21.87 -32.50
C GLU A 12 -14.12 21.94 -31.52
N GLU A 13 -13.81 21.80 -30.23
CA GLU A 13 -14.67 22.20 -29.12
C GLU A 13 -14.95 23.71 -29.17
N ALA A 14 -16.23 24.07 -29.18
CA ALA A 14 -16.66 25.44 -29.00
C ALA A 14 -16.26 25.94 -27.61
N THR A 15 -15.47 27.02 -27.57
CA THR A 15 -15.10 27.77 -26.39
C THR A 15 -16.35 28.38 -25.74
N VAL A 16 -16.83 27.76 -24.66
CA VAL A 16 -17.86 28.33 -23.80
C VAL A 16 -17.20 29.29 -22.81
N SER A 17 -17.51 30.58 -22.96
CA SER A 17 -17.17 31.63 -22.00
C SER A 17 -17.89 31.38 -20.65
N PRO A 18 -17.28 31.73 -19.50
CA PRO A 18 -17.90 31.52 -18.20
C PRO A 18 -19.04 32.53 -18.02
N THR A 19 -20.25 32.14 -18.40
CA THR A 19 -21.46 32.82 -17.93
C THR A 19 -21.59 32.55 -16.44
N SER A 20 -21.55 33.62 -15.65
CA SER A 20 -22.01 33.65 -14.27
C SER A 20 -23.37 32.94 -14.17
N PRO A 21 -23.59 32.06 -13.18
CA PRO A 21 -24.87 31.37 -13.04
C PRO A 21 -25.89 32.38 -12.53
N THR A 22 -26.66 32.98 -13.44
CA THR A 22 -27.97 33.52 -13.12
C THR A 22 -28.86 32.35 -12.74
N SER A 23 -29.09 32.16 -11.44
CA SER A 23 -30.05 31.17 -10.97
C SER A 23 -31.44 31.55 -11.48
N PRO A 24 -32.15 30.64 -12.17
CA PRO A 24 -33.60 30.74 -12.23
C PRO A 24 -34.08 30.45 -10.81
N LEU A 25 -34.78 31.39 -10.19
CA LEU A 25 -35.59 31.14 -9.00
C LEU A 25 -36.56 30.00 -9.33
N ALA A 26 -36.15 28.78 -9.00
CA ALA A 26 -36.97 27.59 -9.13
C ALA A 26 -38.23 27.80 -8.26
N ASN A 27 -39.41 27.60 -8.86
CA ASN A 27 -40.62 27.36 -8.08
C ASN A 27 -40.30 26.31 -7.01
N SER A 28 -40.51 26.66 -5.73
CA SER A 28 -40.17 25.80 -4.60
C SER A 28 -40.83 24.43 -4.77
N ARG A 29 -40.04 23.40 -5.13
CA ARG A 29 -40.47 21.99 -5.18
C ARG A 29 -40.91 21.46 -3.81
N TYR A 30 -40.65 22.22 -2.75
CA TYR A 30 -41.00 21.89 -1.38
C TYR A 30 -42.18 22.72 -0.87
N SER A 31 -43.02 22.09 -0.07
CA SER A 31 -44.04 22.77 0.74
C SER A 31 -43.40 23.81 1.66
N LYS A 32 -44.07 24.97 1.83
CA LYS A 32 -43.68 25.99 2.81
C LYS A 32 -43.78 25.51 4.26
N HIS A 33 -44.55 24.45 4.50
CA HIS A 33 -44.71 23.82 5.82
C HIS A 33 -44.01 22.46 5.85
N ILE A 34 -43.12 22.28 6.83
CA ILE A 34 -42.42 21.02 7.10
C ILE A 34 -43.05 20.37 8.34
N VAL A 35 -43.48 19.12 8.21
CA VAL A 35 -43.94 18.31 9.33
C VAL A 35 -42.74 17.60 9.94
N LEU A 36 -42.34 18.02 11.14
CA LEU A 36 -41.20 17.45 11.85
C LEU A 36 -41.52 16.04 12.37
N THR A 37 -42.68 15.87 13.02
CA THR A 37 -43.16 14.58 13.53
C THR A 37 -44.68 14.50 13.43
N THR A 38 -45.22 13.27 13.54
CA THR A 38 -46.65 12.98 13.65
C THR A 38 -46.90 12.35 15.01
N TYR A 39 -48.04 12.59 15.65
CA TYR A 39 -48.35 12.05 16.98
C TYR A 39 -49.55 11.08 16.94
N PRO A 40 -49.58 10.01 17.76
CA PRO A 40 -50.63 8.99 17.70
C PRO A 40 -52.06 9.52 17.92
N GLY A 41 -52.22 10.62 18.64
CA GLY A 41 -53.51 11.26 18.90
C GLY A 41 -53.94 12.33 17.89
N GLN A 42 -53.16 12.58 16.83
CA GLN A 42 -53.53 13.56 15.80
C GLN A 42 -54.55 12.97 14.83
N SER A 43 -55.55 13.77 14.46
CA SER A 43 -56.58 13.36 13.49
C SER A 43 -55.98 12.95 12.14
N GLY A 44 -56.34 11.77 11.66
CA GLY A 44 -55.90 11.20 10.39
C GLY A 44 -54.55 10.50 10.41
N ILE A 45 -53.91 10.31 11.57
CA ILE A 45 -52.76 9.40 11.73
C ILE A 45 -53.29 7.97 11.87
N ASP A 46 -52.90 7.10 10.92
CA ASP A 46 -53.33 5.70 10.84
C ASP A 46 -52.15 4.82 10.37
N PRO A 47 -51.18 4.53 11.26
CA PRO A 47 -50.01 3.73 10.94
C PRO A 47 -50.39 2.32 10.51
N VAL A 48 -49.73 1.81 9.47
CA VAL A 48 -49.90 0.41 9.05
C VAL A 48 -49.46 -0.52 10.20
N PRO A 49 -50.31 -1.47 10.64
CA PRO A 49 -49.92 -2.42 11.69
C PRO A 49 -48.63 -3.15 11.36
N LEU A 50 -47.77 -3.32 12.37
CA LEU A 50 -46.50 -4.04 12.26
C LEU A 50 -46.30 -4.89 13.52
N GLU A 51 -46.34 -6.21 13.36
CA GLU A 51 -46.12 -7.18 14.44
C GLU A 51 -44.77 -7.87 14.25
N TRP A 52 -43.74 -7.37 14.93
CA TRP A 52 -42.40 -7.95 14.82
C TRP A 52 -42.37 -9.37 15.40
N GLY A 53 -41.83 -10.32 14.63
CA GLY A 53 -41.79 -11.73 14.98
C GLY A 53 -43.08 -12.50 14.67
N ALA A 54 -44.02 -11.95 13.90
CA ALA A 54 -45.11 -12.77 13.39
C ALA A 54 -44.60 -13.83 12.38
N GLY A 55 -45.27 -14.98 12.33
CA GLY A 55 -44.79 -16.17 11.61
C GLY A 55 -44.82 -16.08 10.08
N ASP A 56 -45.60 -15.15 9.52
CA ASP A 56 -45.72 -14.93 8.08
C ASP A 56 -45.66 -13.43 7.73
N ALA A 57 -45.34 -13.11 6.48
CA ALA A 57 -45.14 -11.73 6.04
C ALA A 57 -46.41 -10.86 6.14
N LYS A 58 -47.59 -11.44 5.89
CA LYS A 58 -48.86 -10.69 5.89
C LYS A 58 -49.29 -10.32 7.30
N SER A 59 -49.21 -11.24 8.27
CA SER A 59 -49.47 -10.94 9.68
C SER A 59 -48.41 -10.00 10.27
N ARG A 60 -47.15 -10.13 9.85
CA ARG A 60 -46.05 -9.23 10.25
C ARG A 60 -46.27 -7.80 9.75
N GLY A 61 -46.81 -7.63 8.54
CA GLY A 61 -47.00 -6.33 7.87
C GLY A 61 -45.70 -5.78 7.25
N PRO A 62 -45.75 -4.82 6.31
CA PRO A 62 -44.54 -4.26 5.67
C PRO A 62 -43.84 -3.20 6.53
N VAL A 63 -42.53 -2.99 6.33
CA VAL A 63 -41.80 -1.86 6.95
C VAL A 63 -41.95 -0.62 6.08
N ILE A 64 -42.43 0.48 6.65
CA ILE A 64 -42.66 1.74 5.93
C ILE A 64 -42.08 2.90 6.74
N VAL A 65 -41.08 3.58 6.15
CA VAL A 65 -40.45 4.80 6.70
C VAL A 65 -40.75 6.07 5.90
N SER A 66 -41.55 5.96 4.83
CA SER A 66 -41.80 7.05 3.88
C SER A 66 -42.23 8.36 4.54
N ARG A 67 -41.63 9.47 4.08
CA ARG A 67 -41.96 10.83 4.53
C ARG A 67 -42.77 11.62 3.51
N SER A 68 -43.22 10.98 2.42
CA SER A 68 -44.11 11.62 1.45
C SER A 68 -45.41 12.08 2.14
N PRO A 69 -46.02 13.21 1.74
CA PRO A 69 -47.21 13.74 2.41
C PRO A 69 -48.36 12.73 2.56
N ALA A 70 -48.54 11.85 1.57
CA ALA A 70 -49.57 10.82 1.57
C ALA A 70 -49.29 9.65 2.54
N LEU A 71 -48.01 9.28 2.73
CA LEU A 71 -47.63 8.09 3.49
C LEU A 71 -47.03 8.39 4.87
N LEU A 72 -46.66 9.64 5.16
CA LEU A 72 -46.16 10.05 6.48
C LEU A 72 -47.14 9.72 7.62
N LYS A 73 -48.45 9.73 7.32
CA LYS A 73 -49.52 9.39 8.27
C LYS A 73 -49.68 7.88 8.48
N ARG A 74 -49.11 7.07 7.59
CA ARG A 74 -49.24 5.60 7.55
C ARG A 74 -47.96 4.84 7.88
N ARG A 75 -46.82 5.54 8.02
CA ARG A 75 -45.53 4.94 8.37
C ARG A 75 -45.58 4.24 9.73
N ASN A 76 -44.84 3.15 9.85
CA ASN A 76 -44.75 2.32 11.07
C ASN A 76 -43.32 2.12 11.56
N ALA A 77 -42.34 2.74 10.89
CA ALA A 77 -40.95 2.74 11.27
C ALA A 77 -40.32 4.15 11.16
N MET A 78 -39.16 4.30 11.80
CA MET A 78 -38.33 5.51 11.79
C MET A 78 -37.08 5.29 10.93
N GLY A 79 -36.41 6.37 10.52
CA GLY A 79 -35.17 6.30 9.74
C GLY A 79 -35.38 6.51 8.25
N ALA A 80 -34.56 5.85 7.43
CA ALA A 80 -34.61 5.94 5.97
C ALA A 80 -34.15 4.62 5.32
N HIS A 81 -34.68 4.32 4.13
CA HIS A 81 -34.18 3.24 3.28
C HIS A 81 -32.82 3.60 2.67
N GLY A 82 -31.99 2.60 2.32
CA GLY A 82 -30.68 2.83 1.69
C GLY A 82 -29.51 2.81 2.66
N GLY A 83 -29.75 2.53 3.96
CA GLY A 83 -28.72 2.58 5.01
C GLY A 83 -27.90 3.87 4.99
N SER A 84 -26.58 3.73 4.99
CA SER A 84 -25.63 4.85 4.90
C SER A 84 -25.74 5.68 3.60
N TYR A 85 -26.40 5.16 2.55
CA TYR A 85 -26.56 5.87 1.28
C TYR A 85 -27.79 6.79 1.23
N SER A 86 -28.66 6.74 2.24
CA SER A 86 -29.86 7.57 2.32
C SER A 86 -29.57 9.08 2.22
N ILE A 87 -28.41 9.53 2.73
CA ILE A 87 -27.97 10.92 2.63
C ILE A 87 -27.63 11.31 1.18
N TYR A 88 -27.01 10.42 0.40
CA TYR A 88 -26.74 10.68 -1.02
C TYR A 88 -28.03 10.76 -1.83
N ASN A 89 -29.02 9.93 -1.50
CA ASN A 89 -30.35 10.02 -2.10
C ASN A 89 -30.99 11.38 -1.79
N ALA A 90 -30.92 11.84 -0.54
CA ALA A 90 -31.42 13.17 -0.16
C ALA A 90 -30.70 14.31 -0.91
N LEU A 91 -29.38 14.20 -1.13
CA LEU A 91 -28.62 15.16 -1.93
C LEU A 91 -29.05 15.16 -3.40
N ALA A 92 -29.27 13.99 -4.01
CA ALA A 92 -29.76 13.88 -5.38
C ALA A 92 -31.15 14.53 -5.53
N ILE A 93 -32.04 14.35 -4.55
CA ILE A 93 -33.35 15.01 -4.52
C ILE A 93 -33.18 16.54 -4.42
N ALA A 94 -32.31 17.01 -3.53
CA ALA A 94 -32.07 18.44 -3.35
C ALA A 94 -31.42 19.09 -4.59
N ALA A 95 -30.55 18.37 -5.29
CA ALA A 95 -29.94 18.80 -6.55
C ALA A 95 -30.93 18.78 -7.73
N GLY A 96 -32.06 18.08 -7.59
CA GLY A 96 -33.07 17.92 -8.65
C GLY A 96 -32.81 16.74 -9.59
N ASP A 97 -31.82 15.90 -9.29
CA ASP A 97 -31.49 14.67 -10.03
C ASP A 97 -32.51 13.54 -9.77
N LEU A 98 -33.24 13.62 -8.65
CA LEU A 98 -34.30 12.67 -8.28
C LEU A 98 -35.54 13.40 -7.77
N GLU A 99 -36.73 12.95 -8.17
CA GLU A 99 -37.97 13.58 -7.71
C GLU A 99 -38.26 13.28 -6.22
N PRO A 100 -38.77 14.24 -5.42
CA PRO A 100 -39.02 14.03 -3.99
C PRO A 100 -39.99 12.89 -3.64
N ASP A 101 -40.91 12.56 -4.55
CA ASP A 101 -41.86 11.47 -4.44
C ASP A 101 -41.49 10.25 -5.29
N PHE A 102 -40.23 10.17 -5.75
CA PHE A 102 -39.73 9.06 -6.54
C PHE A 102 -40.01 7.71 -5.86
N ARG A 103 -40.61 6.81 -6.64
CA ARG A 103 -40.87 5.43 -6.27
C ARG A 103 -40.12 4.51 -7.23
N PRO A 104 -39.25 3.62 -6.72
CA PRO A 104 -38.58 2.65 -7.57
C PRO A 104 -39.59 1.65 -8.14
N ASP A 105 -39.43 1.28 -9.41
CA ASP A 105 -40.10 0.10 -9.98
C ASP A 105 -39.34 -1.16 -9.54
N LEU A 106 -40.04 -2.05 -8.84
CA LEU A 106 -39.51 -3.28 -8.26
C LEU A 106 -40.18 -4.53 -8.85
N SER A 107 -41.00 -4.39 -9.89
CA SER A 107 -41.85 -5.46 -10.44
C SER A 107 -41.09 -6.71 -10.89
N ASN A 108 -39.80 -6.57 -11.24
CA ASN A 108 -38.92 -7.65 -11.68
C ASN A 108 -37.59 -7.72 -10.89
N SER A 109 -37.64 -7.38 -9.59
CA SER A 109 -36.47 -7.39 -8.70
C SER A 109 -36.52 -8.49 -7.65
N GLN A 110 -37.30 -9.57 -7.87
CA GLN A 110 -37.40 -10.70 -6.94
C GLN A 110 -36.04 -11.41 -6.80
N PRO A 111 -35.78 -12.07 -5.65
CA PRO A 111 -34.60 -12.91 -5.46
C PRO A 111 -34.40 -13.95 -6.58
N VAL A 112 -33.15 -14.12 -7.03
CA VAL A 112 -32.80 -15.23 -7.95
C VAL A 112 -32.82 -16.60 -7.27
N PHE A 113 -32.90 -16.61 -5.95
CA PHE A 113 -33.01 -17.81 -5.13
C PHE A 113 -33.90 -17.51 -3.92
N ASN A 114 -34.90 -18.35 -3.71
CA ASN A 114 -35.85 -18.22 -2.61
C ASN A 114 -35.39 -19.11 -1.45
N PHE A 115 -34.88 -18.49 -0.39
CA PHE A 115 -34.54 -19.22 0.83
C PHE A 115 -35.81 -19.80 1.47
N PRO A 116 -35.78 -21.06 1.95
CA PRO A 116 -36.89 -21.62 2.69
C PRO A 116 -37.08 -20.85 3.99
N TRP A 117 -38.34 -20.69 4.40
CA TRP A 117 -38.69 -20.09 5.67
C TRP A 117 -37.98 -20.78 6.83
N GLN A 118 -37.43 -19.98 7.74
CA GLN A 118 -36.79 -20.47 8.96
C GLN A 118 -37.62 -20.07 10.18
N PRO A 119 -37.75 -20.93 11.21
CA PRO A 119 -38.46 -20.59 12.44
C PRO A 119 -38.01 -19.28 13.10
N ALA A 120 -36.72 -18.94 12.97
CA ALA A 120 -36.18 -17.70 13.49
C ALA A 120 -36.76 -16.43 12.85
N TRP A 121 -37.35 -16.50 11.65
CA TRP A 121 -38.00 -15.35 11.00
C TRP A 121 -39.26 -14.91 11.75
N GLY A 122 -39.94 -15.85 12.42
CA GLY A 122 -41.09 -15.61 13.30
C GLY A 122 -40.71 -15.55 14.79
N ASP A 123 -39.46 -15.25 15.12
CA ASP A 123 -39.02 -15.13 16.52
C ASP A 123 -38.42 -13.73 16.75
N LYS A 124 -39.18 -12.90 17.47
CA LYS A 124 -38.81 -11.52 17.80
C LYS A 124 -37.56 -11.40 18.68
N THR A 125 -37.05 -12.49 19.24
CA THR A 125 -35.84 -12.52 20.06
C THR A 125 -34.62 -12.99 19.26
N LYS A 126 -34.81 -13.74 18.17
CA LYS A 126 -33.72 -14.29 17.35
C LYS A 126 -33.19 -13.30 16.34
N ILE A 127 -34.06 -12.53 15.68
CA ILE A 127 -33.70 -11.53 14.69
C ILE A 127 -34.27 -10.17 15.10
N VAL A 128 -33.38 -9.23 15.41
CA VAL A 128 -33.72 -7.89 15.94
C VAL A 128 -33.04 -6.76 15.19
N SER A 129 -32.07 -7.04 14.32
CA SER A 129 -31.24 -6.03 13.67
C SER A 129 -31.29 -6.03 12.13
N MET A 130 -32.13 -6.90 11.55
CA MET A 130 -32.45 -6.97 10.12
C MET A 130 -33.91 -7.37 9.92
N ASP A 131 -34.46 -7.09 8.73
CA ASP A 131 -35.82 -7.49 8.35
C ASP A 131 -35.84 -8.92 7.80
N PRO A 132 -36.48 -9.91 8.46
CA PRO A 132 -36.56 -11.27 7.94
C PRO A 132 -37.27 -11.40 6.59
N TRP A 133 -38.22 -10.51 6.30
CA TRP A 133 -39.08 -10.53 5.11
C TRP A 133 -38.63 -9.54 4.03
N GLY A 134 -37.61 -8.72 4.32
CA GLY A 134 -37.15 -7.63 3.45
C GLY A 134 -36.53 -8.06 2.12
N HIS A 135 -36.35 -9.37 1.91
CA HIS A 135 -35.77 -9.96 0.69
C HIS A 135 -36.79 -10.22 -0.42
N ASP A 136 -38.09 -10.35 -0.09
CA ASP A 136 -39.12 -10.78 -1.05
C ASP A 136 -40.39 -9.90 -1.01
N ILE A 137 -40.21 -8.58 -0.87
CA ILE A 137 -41.36 -7.68 -0.70
C ILE A 137 -42.33 -7.68 -1.90
N VAL A 138 -41.86 -8.02 -3.10
CA VAL A 138 -42.64 -7.96 -4.34
C VAL A 138 -43.70 -9.07 -4.38
N ASN A 139 -43.37 -10.25 -3.85
CA ASN A 139 -44.34 -11.34 -3.74
C ASN A 139 -45.17 -11.21 -2.47
N GLN A 140 -44.55 -10.84 -1.34
CA GLN A 140 -45.26 -10.76 -0.06
C GLN A 140 -46.21 -9.56 0.04
N PHE A 141 -45.93 -8.44 -0.63
CA PHE A 141 -46.68 -7.17 -0.51
C PHE A 141 -47.09 -6.58 -1.86
N ARG A 142 -47.41 -7.44 -2.84
CA ARG A 142 -47.77 -7.04 -4.21
C ARG A 142 -48.95 -6.07 -4.27
N ASP A 143 -50.00 -6.34 -3.49
CA ASP A 143 -51.23 -5.55 -3.49
C ASP A 143 -50.99 -4.15 -2.91
N GLU A 144 -50.20 -4.09 -1.84
CA GLU A 144 -49.80 -2.86 -1.18
C GLU A 144 -48.89 -2.00 -2.08
N LEU A 145 -47.94 -2.63 -2.78
CA LEU A 145 -47.11 -1.98 -3.80
C LEU A 145 -47.98 -1.43 -4.95
N SER A 146 -48.95 -2.22 -5.43
CA SER A 146 -49.89 -1.82 -6.49
C SER A 146 -50.83 -0.69 -6.03
N ALA A 147 -51.17 -0.65 -4.74
CA ALA A 147 -51.90 0.45 -4.11
C ALA A 147 -51.02 1.70 -3.86
N GLY A 148 -49.76 1.69 -4.30
CA GLY A 148 -48.85 2.82 -4.24
C GLY A 148 -48.21 3.03 -2.86
N TRP A 149 -48.07 1.98 -2.05
CA TRP A 149 -47.35 2.06 -0.79
C TRP A 149 -45.84 2.02 -1.07
N ASP A 150 -45.09 2.88 -0.39
CA ASP A 150 -43.62 2.99 -0.52
C ASP A 150 -42.95 1.95 0.39
N ILE A 151 -43.00 0.69 -0.05
CA ILE A 151 -42.33 -0.45 0.58
C ILE A 151 -41.09 -0.75 -0.25
N ARG A 152 -39.91 -0.78 0.38
CA ARG A 152 -38.64 -1.03 -0.31
C ARG A 152 -37.91 -2.23 0.30
N PRO A 153 -37.19 -3.02 -0.51
CA PRO A 153 -36.44 -4.15 -0.01
C PRO A 153 -35.29 -3.63 0.87
N THR A 154 -35.05 -4.35 1.96
CA THR A 154 -33.87 -4.14 2.82
C THR A 154 -32.89 -5.29 2.68
N MET A 155 -33.20 -6.26 1.82
CA MET A 155 -32.32 -7.35 1.43
C MET A 155 -32.46 -7.65 -0.06
N ALA A 156 -31.36 -8.05 -0.69
CA ALA A 156 -31.36 -8.46 -2.08
C ALA A 156 -30.47 -9.69 -2.27
N ILE A 157 -30.91 -10.63 -3.11
CA ILE A 157 -30.23 -11.91 -3.35
C ILE A 157 -29.93 -12.04 -4.85
N THR A 158 -28.68 -12.27 -5.18
CA THR A 158 -28.23 -12.47 -6.57
C THR A 158 -27.20 -13.59 -6.68
N ARG A 159 -26.98 -14.09 -7.90
CA ARG A 159 -25.95 -15.07 -8.24
C ARG A 159 -24.97 -14.37 -9.17
N ALA A 160 -23.69 -14.58 -8.93
CA ALA A 160 -22.62 -13.98 -9.71
C ALA A 160 -21.41 -14.90 -9.76
N ASN A 161 -20.51 -14.58 -10.68
CA ASN A 161 -19.14 -15.05 -10.60
C ASN A 161 -18.28 -13.97 -9.98
N MET A 162 -17.23 -14.37 -9.27
CA MET A 162 -16.26 -13.44 -8.67
C MET A 162 -14.83 -13.89 -8.95
N ASN A 163 -13.96 -12.91 -9.15
CA ASN A 163 -12.52 -13.10 -9.25
C ASN A 163 -11.84 -12.48 -8.03
N PHE A 164 -10.90 -13.22 -7.46
CA PHE A 164 -10.14 -12.81 -6.28
C PHE A 164 -8.70 -13.27 -6.46
N ALA A 165 -7.73 -12.36 -6.41
CA ALA A 165 -6.35 -12.61 -6.83
C ALA A 165 -5.72 -13.83 -6.12
N GLU A 166 -5.95 -13.97 -4.82
CA GLU A 166 -5.41 -15.06 -4.01
C GLU A 166 -6.03 -16.42 -4.37
N ILE A 167 -7.23 -16.42 -4.97
CA ILE A 167 -7.84 -17.64 -5.53
C ILE A 167 -7.20 -17.96 -6.87
N THR A 168 -6.98 -16.98 -7.75
CA THR A 168 -6.22 -17.16 -9.00
C THR A 168 -4.82 -17.71 -8.71
N ASP A 169 -4.12 -17.16 -7.72
CA ASP A 169 -2.81 -17.64 -7.29
C ASP A 169 -2.89 -19.07 -6.72
N SER A 170 -3.93 -19.38 -5.92
CA SER A 170 -4.15 -20.73 -5.38
C SER A 170 -4.49 -21.78 -6.44
N VAL A 171 -5.09 -21.37 -7.56
CA VAL A 171 -5.32 -22.27 -8.71
C VAL A 171 -4.00 -22.48 -9.46
N ARG A 172 -3.24 -21.40 -9.68
CA ARG A 172 -1.94 -21.44 -10.36
C ARG A 172 -0.90 -22.29 -9.61
N ASP A 173 -0.87 -22.21 -8.28
CA ASP A 173 0.05 -22.97 -7.43
C ASP A 173 -0.41 -24.41 -7.13
N GLY A 174 -1.63 -24.79 -7.58
CA GLY A 174 -2.21 -26.11 -7.38
C GLY A 174 -2.76 -26.37 -5.98
N THR A 175 -2.88 -25.35 -5.12
CA THR A 175 -3.44 -25.50 -3.77
C THR A 175 -4.97 -25.42 -3.73
N LEU A 176 -5.62 -25.05 -4.84
CA LEU A 176 -7.06 -25.09 -5.06
C LEU A 176 -7.36 -25.67 -6.45
N ASN A 177 -8.27 -26.64 -6.52
CA ASN A 177 -8.59 -27.34 -7.76
C ASN A 177 -9.70 -26.64 -8.54
N VAL A 178 -9.62 -26.69 -9.87
CA VAL A 178 -10.72 -26.31 -10.77
C VAL A 178 -11.68 -27.51 -10.90
N ASP A 179 -12.95 -27.32 -10.53
CA ASP A 179 -13.97 -28.38 -10.57
C ASP A 179 -15.08 -28.12 -11.60
N GLY A 180 -15.05 -26.97 -12.28
CA GLY A 180 -16.06 -26.54 -13.27
C GLY A 180 -17.41 -26.14 -12.67
N ASN A 181 -17.56 -26.23 -11.34
CA ASN A 181 -18.79 -25.96 -10.63
C ASN A 181 -18.68 -24.79 -9.63
N ILE A 182 -17.82 -24.92 -8.63
CA ILE A 182 -17.53 -23.87 -7.65
C ILE A 182 -16.42 -22.98 -8.20
N VAL A 183 -15.29 -23.58 -8.58
CA VAL A 183 -14.18 -22.92 -9.28
C VAL A 183 -14.30 -23.27 -10.75
N VAL A 184 -14.69 -22.29 -11.55
CA VAL A 184 -15.19 -22.49 -12.91
C VAL A 184 -14.07 -22.86 -13.88
N ASP A 185 -12.95 -22.15 -13.80
CA ASP A 185 -11.84 -22.31 -14.75
C ASP A 185 -10.46 -21.96 -14.14
N GLN A 186 -9.42 -22.02 -14.98
CA GLN A 186 -8.03 -21.77 -14.61
C GLN A 186 -7.74 -20.29 -14.28
N SER A 187 -8.65 -19.36 -14.56
CA SER A 187 -8.51 -17.96 -14.12
C SER A 187 -8.81 -17.80 -12.62
N GLY A 188 -9.37 -18.83 -11.98
CA GLY A 188 -9.79 -18.78 -10.59
C GLY A 188 -11.16 -18.12 -10.39
N GLU A 189 -11.99 -18.07 -11.44
CA GLU A 189 -13.37 -17.58 -11.35
C GLU A 189 -14.21 -18.50 -10.45
N VAL A 190 -14.93 -17.89 -9.50
CA VAL A 190 -15.72 -18.63 -8.50
C VAL A 190 -17.21 -18.27 -8.59
N ARG A 191 -18.09 -19.27 -8.64
CA ARG A 191 -19.54 -19.07 -8.54
C ARG A 191 -19.94 -18.78 -7.10
N VAL A 192 -20.74 -17.73 -6.91
CA VAL A 192 -21.14 -17.27 -5.58
C VAL A 192 -22.58 -16.78 -5.58
N THR A 193 -23.33 -17.12 -4.52
CA THR A 193 -24.60 -16.46 -4.21
C THR A 193 -24.33 -15.33 -3.22
N LYS A 194 -24.84 -14.13 -3.50
CA LYS A 194 -24.64 -12.93 -2.69
C LYS A 194 -25.96 -12.50 -2.06
N VAL A 195 -25.93 -12.17 -0.77
CA VAL A 195 -27.08 -11.60 -0.04
C VAL A 195 -26.65 -10.26 0.57
N ALA A 196 -27.13 -9.16 0.02
CA ALA A 196 -26.94 -7.83 0.61
C ALA A 196 -28.04 -7.55 1.64
N VAL A 197 -27.68 -6.95 2.78
CA VAL A 197 -28.61 -6.71 3.89
C VAL A 197 -28.39 -5.31 4.49
N GLU A 198 -29.45 -4.54 4.54
CA GLU A 198 -29.54 -3.26 5.25
C GLU A 198 -30.00 -3.46 6.71
N PRO A 199 -29.53 -2.61 7.64
CA PRO A 199 -29.93 -2.71 9.05
C PRO A 199 -31.38 -2.27 9.26
N VAL A 200 -32.15 -3.09 9.95
CA VAL A 200 -33.54 -2.79 10.37
C VAL A 200 -33.70 -3.25 11.82
N TRP A 201 -33.77 -2.30 12.73
CA TRP A 201 -33.71 -2.55 14.16
C TRP A 201 -35.10 -2.59 14.78
N TYR A 202 -35.44 -3.70 15.42
CA TYR A 202 -36.52 -3.80 16.38
C TYR A 202 -36.01 -3.34 17.75
N LEU A 203 -36.30 -2.10 18.11
CA LEU A 203 -35.70 -1.41 19.25
C LEU A 203 -35.87 -2.14 20.60
N PRO A 204 -37.03 -2.76 20.93
CA PRO A 204 -37.15 -3.54 22.16
C PRO A 204 -36.15 -4.70 22.22
N GLY A 205 -36.01 -5.45 21.13
CA GLY A 205 -35.07 -6.58 21.06
C GLY A 205 -33.61 -6.13 21.05
N VAL A 206 -33.30 -5.01 20.37
CA VAL A 206 -31.95 -4.42 20.41
C VAL A 206 -31.60 -3.98 21.84
N ALA A 207 -32.51 -3.31 22.55
CA ALA A 207 -32.29 -2.89 23.93
C ALA A 207 -32.01 -4.09 24.85
N GLU A 208 -32.80 -5.16 24.72
CA GLU A 208 -32.59 -6.42 25.44
C GLU A 208 -31.21 -7.03 25.16
N ARG A 209 -30.75 -7.07 23.90
CA ARG A 209 -29.41 -7.57 23.54
C ARG A 209 -28.27 -6.76 24.14
N PHE A 210 -28.50 -5.48 24.46
CA PHE A 210 -27.54 -4.62 25.14
C PHE A 210 -27.72 -4.56 26.66
N GLY A 211 -28.71 -5.25 27.22
CA GLY A 211 -28.98 -5.22 28.66
C GLY A 211 -29.42 -3.84 29.17
N VAL A 212 -30.07 -3.04 28.32
CA VAL A 212 -30.60 -1.72 28.66
C VAL A 212 -32.10 -1.66 28.40
N ASP A 213 -32.81 -0.72 29.03
CA ASP A 213 -34.22 -0.49 28.68
C ASP A 213 -34.34 0.27 27.36
N GLU A 214 -35.48 0.09 26.68
CA GLU A 214 -35.76 0.70 25.37
C GLU A 214 -35.70 2.24 25.42
N GLY A 215 -36.15 2.84 26.52
CA GLY A 215 -36.18 4.30 26.70
C GLY A 215 -34.77 4.88 26.77
N THR A 216 -33.90 4.27 27.55
CA THR A 216 -32.47 4.64 27.63
C THR A 216 -31.80 4.48 26.27
N LEU A 217 -31.99 3.34 25.58
CA LEU A 217 -31.43 3.14 24.24
C LEU A 217 -31.84 4.26 23.28
N ARG A 218 -33.14 4.57 23.20
CA ARG A 218 -33.68 5.62 22.33
C ARG A 218 -33.12 6.99 22.66
N ARG A 219 -33.07 7.33 23.95
CA ARG A 219 -32.53 8.60 24.44
C ARG A 219 -31.07 8.76 24.07
N THR A 220 -30.24 7.74 24.34
CA THR A 220 -28.82 7.74 23.98
C THR A 220 -28.62 7.87 22.47
N LEU A 221 -29.39 7.13 21.66
CA LEU A 221 -29.35 7.25 20.21
C LEU A 221 -29.67 8.69 19.76
N PHE A 222 -30.72 9.30 20.29
CA PHE A 222 -31.09 10.69 19.95
C PHE A 222 -30.01 11.69 20.37
N GLU A 223 -29.59 11.67 21.64
CA GLU A 223 -28.64 12.64 22.20
C GLU A 223 -27.25 12.52 21.56
N HIS A 224 -26.76 11.30 21.32
CA HIS A 224 -25.42 11.06 20.76
C HIS A 224 -25.36 11.00 19.23
N THR A 225 -26.49 11.18 18.53
CA THR A 225 -26.52 11.41 17.08
C THR A 225 -26.89 12.85 16.73
N GLY A 226 -26.67 13.79 17.66
CA GLY A 226 -26.88 15.22 17.45
C GLY A 226 -28.35 15.63 17.35
N GLY A 227 -29.24 14.88 18.01
CA GLY A 227 -30.69 15.13 17.94
C GLY A 227 -31.35 14.63 16.65
N SER A 228 -30.67 13.74 15.91
CA SER A 228 -31.26 13.12 14.72
C SER A 228 -32.44 12.22 15.10
N TYR A 229 -33.47 12.21 14.25
CA TYR A 229 -34.71 11.42 14.44
C TYR A 229 -35.44 11.70 15.77
N PRO A 230 -36.09 12.88 15.93
CA PRO A 230 -36.87 13.22 17.13
C PRO A 230 -37.96 12.20 17.51
N GLU A 231 -38.40 11.39 16.54
CA GLU A 231 -39.32 10.27 16.74
C GLU A 231 -38.80 9.22 17.73
N LEU A 232 -37.47 9.09 17.92
CA LEU A 232 -36.91 8.21 18.95
C LEU A 232 -37.46 8.54 20.35
N ILE A 233 -37.74 9.81 20.61
CA ILE A 233 -38.30 10.32 21.87
C ILE A 233 -39.81 10.53 21.77
N THR A 234 -40.27 11.13 20.67
CA THR A 234 -41.67 11.58 20.53
C THR A 234 -42.63 10.48 20.07
N ARG A 235 -42.11 9.35 19.57
CA ARG A 235 -42.90 8.23 19.03
C ARG A 235 -42.48 6.88 19.61
N PRO A 236 -42.78 6.64 20.91
CA PRO A 236 -42.49 5.37 21.56
C PRO A 236 -43.31 4.19 21.00
N ASP A 237 -44.39 4.47 20.26
CA ASP A 237 -45.20 3.49 19.53
C ASP A 237 -44.49 2.90 18.30
N LEU A 238 -43.57 3.66 17.67
CA LEU A 238 -42.80 3.18 16.51
C LEU A 238 -41.64 2.31 17.00
N LYS A 239 -41.79 0.98 16.94
CA LYS A 239 -40.79 0.02 17.47
C LYS A 239 -39.65 -0.33 16.51
N VAL A 240 -39.75 0.07 15.24
CA VAL A 240 -38.74 -0.25 14.22
C VAL A 240 -37.99 1.00 13.76
N PHE A 241 -36.68 0.87 13.62
CA PHE A 241 -35.76 1.93 13.20
C PHE A 241 -34.81 1.44 12.11
N LEU A 242 -34.67 2.20 11.03
CA LEU A 242 -33.70 1.96 9.96
C LEU A 242 -32.52 2.93 10.14
N PRO A 243 -31.49 2.56 10.92
CA PRO A 243 -30.35 3.43 11.14
C PRO A 243 -29.54 3.61 9.84
N PRO A 244 -29.04 4.83 9.55
CA PRO A 244 -28.24 5.11 8.36
C PRO A 244 -26.78 4.65 8.54
N ILE A 245 -26.56 3.37 8.86
CA ILE A 245 -25.24 2.77 9.08
C ILE A 245 -24.92 1.74 7.99
N GLY A 246 -23.67 1.28 7.96
CA GLY A 246 -23.23 0.23 7.04
C GLY A 246 -23.96 -1.10 7.28
N GLY A 247 -24.37 -1.75 6.19
CA GLY A 247 -24.99 -3.08 6.21
C GLY A 247 -23.97 -4.22 6.19
N LEU A 248 -24.39 -5.37 5.66
CA LEU A 248 -23.53 -6.53 5.44
C LEU A 248 -23.76 -7.17 4.07
N THR A 249 -22.84 -8.03 3.66
CA THR A 249 -23.02 -8.91 2.50
C THR A 249 -22.59 -10.33 2.85
N VAL A 250 -23.46 -11.30 2.58
CA VAL A 250 -23.16 -12.73 2.66
C VAL A 250 -22.70 -13.21 1.30
N TYR A 251 -21.62 -13.98 1.26
CA TYR A 251 -21.11 -14.70 0.12
C TYR A 251 -21.19 -16.19 0.43
N ILE A 252 -21.98 -16.92 -0.36
CA ILE A 252 -22.21 -18.36 -0.21
C ILE A 252 -21.54 -19.07 -1.38
N PHE A 253 -20.60 -19.94 -1.04
CA PHE A 253 -19.88 -20.82 -1.96
C PHE A 253 -20.54 -22.20 -1.91
N GLY A 254 -20.96 -22.70 -3.07
CA GLY A 254 -21.79 -23.89 -3.18
C GLY A 254 -23.30 -23.59 -3.20
N PRO A 255 -24.14 -24.65 -3.28
CA PRO A 255 -25.59 -24.50 -3.36
C PRO A 255 -26.17 -23.86 -2.08
N PRO A 256 -26.92 -22.74 -2.18
CA PRO A 256 -27.43 -22.01 -1.01
C PRO A 256 -28.43 -22.82 -0.16
N GLU A 257 -29.07 -23.83 -0.74
CA GLU A 257 -29.99 -24.74 -0.05
C GLU A 257 -29.30 -25.56 1.05
N ARG A 258 -27.97 -25.75 0.96
CA ARG A 258 -27.19 -26.54 1.93
C ARG A 258 -26.82 -25.77 3.19
N VAL A 259 -26.90 -24.44 3.18
CA VAL A 259 -26.42 -23.58 4.28
C VAL A 259 -27.14 -23.91 5.60
N SER A 260 -28.43 -24.23 5.54
CA SER A 260 -29.25 -24.59 6.71
C SER A 260 -29.24 -26.10 7.03
N ASP A 261 -28.62 -26.94 6.22
CA ASP A 261 -28.61 -28.40 6.43
C ASP A 261 -27.52 -28.79 7.44
N GLU A 262 -27.94 -29.17 8.65
CA GLU A 262 -27.04 -29.60 9.74
C GLU A 262 -26.20 -30.85 9.40
N LYS A 263 -26.61 -31.65 8.40
CA LYS A 263 -25.87 -32.84 7.95
C LYS A 263 -24.67 -32.50 7.08
N VAL A 264 -24.67 -31.32 6.48
CA VAL A 264 -23.58 -30.82 5.65
C VAL A 264 -22.56 -30.10 6.54
N LYS A 265 -21.29 -30.14 6.13
CA LYS A 265 -20.24 -29.39 6.82
C LYS A 265 -20.28 -27.92 6.42
N LEU A 266 -20.17 -27.03 7.40
CA LEU A 266 -20.16 -25.58 7.20
C LEU A 266 -18.83 -24.96 7.64
N ALA A 267 -18.15 -24.30 6.69
CA ALA A 267 -17.04 -23.39 6.97
C ALA A 267 -17.54 -21.94 6.95
N LEU A 268 -17.32 -21.22 8.04
CA LEU A 268 -17.82 -19.86 8.24
C LEU A 268 -16.70 -18.87 8.53
N ARG A 269 -16.67 -17.78 7.76
CA ARG A 269 -15.87 -16.59 8.04
C ARG A 269 -16.75 -15.38 8.27
N ILE A 270 -16.70 -14.81 9.47
CA ILE A 270 -17.30 -13.50 9.76
C ILE A 270 -16.21 -12.43 9.74
N HIS A 271 -16.30 -11.52 8.80
CA HIS A 271 -15.32 -10.50 8.54
C HIS A 271 -15.89 -9.11 8.81
N ASP A 272 -15.11 -8.26 9.47
CA ASP A 272 -15.43 -6.83 9.62
C ASP A 272 -14.51 -6.07 8.66
N GLU A 273 -15.11 -5.19 7.86
CA GLU A 273 -14.46 -4.37 6.84
C GLU A 273 -13.21 -3.65 7.36
N CYS A 274 -12.19 -3.64 6.51
CA CYS A 274 -10.94 -2.95 6.70
C CYS A 274 -10.38 -2.51 5.35
N ASN A 275 -10.91 -1.42 4.80
CA ASN A 275 -10.60 -0.87 3.47
C ASN A 275 -9.11 -0.86 3.14
N GLY A 276 -8.28 -0.30 4.04
CA GLY A 276 -6.82 -0.23 3.84
C GLY A 276 -6.12 -1.59 3.68
N SER A 277 -6.65 -2.66 4.27
CA SER A 277 -6.08 -4.00 4.13
C SER A 277 -6.82 -4.77 3.04
N ASP A 278 -8.14 -4.81 3.08
CA ASP A 278 -8.98 -5.62 2.19
C ASP A 278 -8.85 -5.18 0.72
N VAL A 279 -8.73 -3.88 0.46
CA VAL A 279 -8.62 -3.34 -0.90
C VAL A 279 -7.16 -3.11 -1.30
N PHE A 280 -6.36 -2.53 -0.39
CA PHE A 280 -5.01 -2.05 -0.71
C PHE A 280 -3.87 -2.88 -0.09
N GLN A 281 -4.18 -4.01 0.53
CA GLN A 281 -3.20 -4.95 1.08
C GLN A 281 -2.20 -4.32 2.06
N SER A 282 -2.64 -3.37 2.89
CA SER A 282 -1.82 -2.85 3.99
C SER A 282 -1.34 -3.99 4.90
N ASP A 283 -0.05 -3.95 5.22
CA ASP A 283 0.69 -4.91 6.05
C ASP A 283 0.61 -4.61 7.57
N ILE A 284 -0.09 -3.54 7.96
CA ILE A 284 -0.25 -3.08 9.35
C ILE A 284 -1.24 -3.95 10.14
N CYS A 285 -2.16 -4.63 9.44
CA CYS A 285 -3.14 -5.53 10.07
C CYS A 285 -3.38 -6.81 9.27
N THR A 286 -4.01 -7.79 9.92
CA THR A 286 -4.23 -9.13 9.37
C THR A 286 -5.56 -9.32 8.66
N CYS A 287 -6.31 -8.25 8.40
CA CYS A 287 -7.67 -8.34 7.87
C CYS A 287 -7.73 -9.04 6.50
N ARG A 288 -6.93 -8.59 5.52
CA ARG A 288 -6.88 -9.18 4.18
C ARG A 288 -6.33 -10.61 4.15
N PRO A 289 -5.17 -10.94 4.76
CA PRO A 289 -4.70 -12.32 4.79
C PRO A 289 -5.75 -13.28 5.35
N TYR A 290 -6.45 -12.86 6.41
CA TYR A 290 -7.44 -13.69 7.05
C TYR A 290 -8.78 -13.75 6.30
N LEU A 291 -9.14 -12.70 5.54
CA LEU A 291 -10.26 -12.74 4.59
C LEU A 291 -9.95 -13.71 3.44
N ALA A 292 -8.76 -13.63 2.85
CA ALA A 292 -8.32 -14.52 1.78
C ALA A 292 -8.30 -15.99 2.23
N PHE A 293 -7.73 -16.28 3.40
CA PHE A 293 -7.80 -17.60 4.03
C PHE A 293 -9.25 -18.06 4.23
N GLY A 294 -10.09 -17.16 4.74
CA GLY A 294 -11.52 -17.41 4.95
C GLY A 294 -12.27 -17.82 3.68
N ILE A 295 -12.05 -17.09 2.59
CA ILE A 295 -12.64 -17.38 1.28
C ILE A 295 -12.12 -18.71 0.73
N LYS A 296 -10.80 -18.95 0.79
CA LYS A 296 -10.16 -20.18 0.30
C LYS A 296 -10.72 -21.42 0.99
N GLU A 297 -10.83 -21.39 2.31
CA GLU A 297 -11.38 -22.51 3.08
C GLU A 297 -12.89 -22.69 2.85
N ALA A 298 -13.65 -21.60 2.71
CA ALA A 298 -15.06 -21.66 2.37
C ALA A 298 -15.28 -22.33 0.99
N ILE A 299 -14.47 -21.96 0.00
CA ILE A 299 -14.49 -22.61 -1.32
C ILE A 299 -14.16 -24.09 -1.19
N ARG A 300 -13.04 -24.46 -0.54
CA ARG A 300 -12.64 -25.86 -0.33
C ARG A 300 -13.74 -26.69 0.32
N GLU A 301 -14.39 -26.16 1.35
CA GLU A 301 -15.49 -26.86 2.01
C GLU A 301 -16.65 -27.10 1.03
N ALA A 302 -17.01 -26.10 0.22
CA ALA A 302 -18.03 -26.25 -0.82
C ALA A 302 -17.68 -27.29 -1.89
N GLN A 303 -16.41 -27.33 -2.33
CA GLN A 303 -15.92 -28.33 -3.30
C GLN A 303 -15.98 -29.75 -2.73
N ASN A 304 -15.76 -29.90 -1.42
CA ASN A 304 -15.85 -31.19 -0.70
C ASN A 304 -17.30 -31.64 -0.41
N GLY A 305 -18.29 -31.00 -1.03
CA GLY A 305 -19.71 -31.31 -0.82
C GLY A 305 -20.34 -30.59 0.37
N GLY A 306 -19.56 -29.78 1.09
CA GLY A 306 -19.98 -28.92 2.19
C GLY A 306 -20.66 -27.63 1.73
N SER A 307 -20.65 -26.63 2.63
CA SER A 307 -21.07 -25.25 2.38
C SER A 307 -20.02 -24.28 2.90
N GLY A 308 -19.67 -23.29 2.07
CA GLY A 308 -18.78 -22.20 2.46
C GLY A 308 -19.54 -20.89 2.60
N VAL A 309 -19.38 -20.19 3.72
CA VAL A 309 -20.04 -18.89 3.94
C VAL A 309 -19.03 -17.86 4.44
N VAL A 310 -18.99 -16.71 3.77
CA VAL A 310 -18.24 -15.53 4.20
C VAL A 310 -19.23 -14.37 4.39
N ILE A 311 -19.26 -13.78 5.57
CA ILE A 311 -20.12 -12.63 5.89
C ILE A 311 -19.23 -11.41 6.08
N TYR A 312 -19.44 -10.40 5.25
CA TYR A 312 -18.68 -9.15 5.25
C TYR A 312 -19.51 -8.02 5.86
N PHE A 313 -19.16 -7.59 7.07
CA PHE A 313 -19.81 -6.48 7.77
C PHE A 313 -19.10 -5.17 7.49
N ARG A 314 -19.83 -4.12 7.11
CA ARG A 314 -19.27 -2.78 6.87
C ARG A 314 -19.04 -2.03 8.19
N LYS A 315 -18.00 -2.46 8.92
CA LYS A 315 -17.65 -2.00 10.28
C LYS A 315 -16.16 -1.62 10.39
N GLU A 316 -15.75 -0.65 9.56
CA GLU A 316 -14.37 -0.14 9.53
C GLU A 316 -13.83 0.26 10.91
N GLY A 317 -12.56 -0.06 11.17
CA GLY A 317 -11.85 0.40 12.37
C GLY A 317 -12.48 -0.06 13.69
N ARG A 318 -13.12 -1.24 13.74
CA ARG A 318 -13.94 -1.70 14.89
C ARG A 318 -15.14 -0.79 15.18
N ALA A 319 -15.79 -0.32 14.10
CA ALA A 319 -16.86 0.67 14.13
C ALA A 319 -16.47 2.04 14.71
N LEU A 320 -15.17 2.37 14.74
CA LEU A 320 -14.66 3.71 15.08
C LEU A 320 -14.47 4.60 13.85
N GLY A 321 -14.49 4.01 12.65
CA GLY A 321 -14.18 4.70 11.40
C GLY A 321 -12.69 4.81 11.10
N GLU A 322 -12.38 5.13 9.84
CA GLU A 322 -11.02 5.13 9.30
C GLU A 322 -10.14 6.24 9.90
N VAL A 323 -10.71 7.41 10.19
CA VAL A 323 -9.97 8.55 10.78
C VAL A 323 -9.39 8.16 12.14
N ILE A 324 -10.22 7.62 13.04
CA ILE A 324 -9.77 7.20 14.38
C ILE A 324 -8.74 6.08 14.27
N LYS A 325 -8.96 5.12 13.37
CA LYS A 325 -7.99 4.05 13.08
C LYS A 325 -6.62 4.63 12.69
N TYR A 326 -6.57 5.62 11.80
CA TYR A 326 -5.32 6.25 11.38
C TYR A 326 -4.68 7.09 12.48
N LEU A 327 -5.47 7.78 13.31
CA LEU A 327 -4.94 8.45 14.50
C LEU A 327 -4.27 7.46 15.47
N VAL A 328 -4.87 6.29 15.66
CA VAL A 328 -4.26 5.20 16.46
C VAL A 328 -2.97 4.71 15.82
N TYR A 329 -2.92 4.51 14.50
CA TYR A 329 -1.69 4.14 13.80
C TYR A 329 -0.60 5.20 13.90
N ASN A 330 -0.96 6.48 13.78
CA ASN A 330 -0.02 7.59 13.94
C ASN A 330 0.56 7.62 15.35
N ALA A 331 -0.28 7.43 16.38
CA ALA A 331 0.17 7.36 17.77
C ALA A 331 1.07 6.15 18.04
N ARG A 332 0.80 5.00 17.40
CA ARG A 332 1.66 3.81 17.44
C ARG A 332 3.05 4.13 16.86
N LYS A 333 3.11 4.69 15.65
CA LYS A 333 4.37 5.02 14.98
C LYS A 333 5.21 6.07 15.72
N ARG A 334 4.57 7.07 16.35
CA ARG A 334 5.28 8.13 17.10
C ARG A 334 5.71 7.70 18.51
N GLY A 335 4.95 6.82 19.15
CA GLY A 335 5.13 6.47 20.56
C GLY A 335 5.79 5.12 20.82
N GLY A 336 6.36 4.49 19.78
CA GLY A 336 6.83 3.11 19.76
C GLY A 336 5.68 2.13 19.51
N ASP A 337 5.81 1.31 18.47
CA ASP A 337 4.81 0.32 18.07
C ASP A 337 5.09 -1.05 18.72
N THR A 338 4.65 -1.23 19.96
CA THR A 338 4.82 -2.48 20.73
C THR A 338 3.47 -3.12 21.06
N ALA A 339 3.45 -4.45 21.15
CA ALA A 339 2.22 -5.22 21.31
C ALA A 339 1.51 -4.93 22.64
N ASP A 340 2.26 -4.68 23.73
CA ASP A 340 1.75 -4.36 25.06
C ASP A 340 0.92 -3.06 25.11
N LYS A 341 1.18 -2.12 24.21
CA LYS A 341 0.50 -0.81 24.16
C LYS A 341 -0.68 -0.76 23.20
N TYR A 342 -0.92 -1.82 22.42
CA TYR A 342 -1.86 -1.81 21.29
C TYR A 342 -3.28 -1.37 21.68
N PHE A 343 -3.86 -1.96 22.73
CA PHE A 343 -5.22 -1.60 23.17
C PHE A 343 -5.27 -0.27 23.92
N THR A 344 -4.28 0.02 24.77
CA THR A 344 -4.18 1.28 25.52
C THR A 344 -4.12 2.49 24.58
N ARG A 345 -3.42 2.38 23.43
CA ARG A 345 -3.40 3.44 22.41
C ARG A 345 -4.77 3.69 21.80
N THR A 346 -5.55 2.63 21.60
CA THR A 346 -6.93 2.76 21.11
C THR A 346 -7.80 3.46 22.15
N GLU A 347 -7.75 3.01 23.41
CA GLU A 347 -8.54 3.62 24.51
C GLU A 347 -8.20 5.09 24.71
N ASN A 348 -6.92 5.46 24.65
CA ASN A 348 -6.50 6.84 24.84
C ASN A 348 -7.06 7.80 23.77
N ILE A 349 -7.35 7.30 22.57
CA ILE A 349 -7.84 8.13 21.45
C ILE A 349 -9.36 8.03 21.32
N ALA A 350 -9.90 6.82 21.40
CA ALA A 350 -11.31 6.54 21.14
C ALA A 350 -12.18 6.44 22.40
N GLY A 351 -11.59 6.42 23.59
CA GLY A 351 -12.28 6.19 24.87
C GLY A 351 -12.71 4.74 25.11
N VAL A 352 -12.59 3.86 24.11
CA VAL A 352 -12.99 2.45 24.17
C VAL A 352 -12.12 1.60 23.23
N ARG A 353 -11.95 0.30 23.54
CA ARG A 353 -11.16 -0.64 22.71
C ARG A 353 -11.87 -1.06 21.43
N ASP A 354 -13.20 -1.15 21.48
CA ASP A 354 -14.02 -1.77 20.43
C ASP A 354 -15.48 -1.28 20.53
N MET A 355 -16.04 -0.78 19.42
CA MET A 355 -17.46 -0.38 19.34
C MET A 355 -18.29 -1.35 18.50
N ARG A 356 -17.74 -2.50 18.12
CA ARG A 356 -18.48 -3.50 17.33
C ARG A 356 -19.52 -4.18 18.21
N PHE A 357 -20.77 -3.99 17.84
CA PHE A 357 -21.90 -4.71 18.40
C PHE A 357 -21.97 -6.14 17.85
N GLN A 358 -21.15 -7.05 18.40
CA GLN A 358 -21.17 -8.46 17.99
C GLN A 358 -22.44 -9.18 18.46
N ALA A 359 -23.16 -8.67 19.48
CA ALA A 359 -24.42 -9.24 19.95
C ALA A 359 -25.54 -9.28 18.89
N LEU A 360 -25.47 -8.41 17.87
CA LEU A 360 -26.42 -8.35 16.74
C LEU A 360 -25.97 -9.18 15.53
N MET A 361 -24.68 -9.57 15.49
CA MET A 361 -24.09 -10.28 14.36
C MET A 361 -24.75 -11.65 14.07
N PRO A 362 -25.20 -12.44 15.06
CA PRO A 362 -25.81 -13.74 14.81
C PRO A 362 -27.14 -13.70 14.04
N ASP A 363 -27.82 -12.56 13.95
CA ASP A 363 -29.15 -12.46 13.34
C ASP A 363 -29.17 -12.97 11.88
N ILE A 364 -28.13 -12.67 11.10
CA ILE A 364 -28.02 -13.18 9.72
C ILE A 364 -27.77 -14.70 9.67
N LEU A 365 -27.13 -15.27 10.69
CA LEU A 365 -26.93 -16.73 10.78
C LEU A 365 -28.26 -17.43 11.08
N HIS A 366 -29.07 -16.85 11.97
CA HIS A 366 -30.43 -17.32 12.25
C HIS A 366 -31.33 -17.18 11.02
N TRP A 367 -31.20 -16.08 10.28
CA TRP A 367 -31.92 -15.87 9.02
C TRP A 367 -31.56 -16.93 7.97
N LEU A 368 -30.29 -17.30 7.86
CA LEU A 368 -29.80 -18.39 6.99
C LEU A 368 -30.18 -19.79 7.49
N GLY A 369 -30.78 -19.93 8.67
CA GLY A 369 -31.14 -21.22 9.25
C GLY A 369 -29.97 -22.01 9.83
N ILE A 370 -28.82 -21.37 10.06
CA ILE A 370 -27.61 -22.03 10.57
C ILE A 370 -27.78 -22.36 12.04
N LYS A 371 -27.65 -23.64 12.39
CA LYS A 371 -27.71 -24.13 13.79
C LYS A 371 -26.38 -24.70 14.29
N LYS A 372 -25.49 -25.06 13.37
CA LYS A 372 -24.17 -25.65 13.63
C LYS A 372 -23.16 -25.11 12.62
N ILE A 373 -21.98 -24.75 13.11
CA ILE A 373 -20.80 -24.38 12.34
C ILE A 373 -19.72 -25.40 12.63
N ASP A 374 -19.31 -26.16 11.62
CA ASP A 374 -18.25 -27.15 11.78
C ASP A 374 -16.91 -26.45 11.94
N ARG A 375 -16.63 -25.44 11.10
CA ARG A 375 -15.35 -24.75 11.05
C ARG A 375 -15.53 -23.22 11.08
N MET A 376 -15.27 -22.60 12.23
CA MET A 376 -15.27 -21.14 12.37
C MET A 376 -13.87 -20.57 12.15
N LEU A 377 -13.68 -19.82 11.08
CA LEU A 377 -12.41 -19.23 10.66
C LEU A 377 -12.19 -17.89 11.39
N SER A 378 -12.03 -17.93 12.71
CA SER A 378 -11.83 -16.73 13.55
C SER A 378 -11.16 -17.01 14.89
N MET A 379 -10.25 -16.11 15.28
CA MET A 379 -9.65 -16.06 16.62
C MET A 379 -10.47 -15.23 17.63
N SER A 380 -11.50 -14.50 17.18
CA SER A 380 -12.21 -13.52 18.01
C SER A 380 -13.19 -14.20 18.98
N ASN A 381 -12.96 -14.03 20.29
CA ASN A 381 -13.91 -14.49 21.31
C ASN A 381 -15.23 -13.74 21.24
N MET A 382 -15.21 -12.43 21.01
CA MET A 382 -16.44 -11.63 20.88
C MET A 382 -17.39 -12.18 19.80
N LYS A 383 -16.85 -12.67 18.67
CA LYS A 383 -17.65 -13.30 17.61
C LYS A 383 -18.13 -14.69 18.03
N HIS A 384 -17.22 -15.51 18.56
CA HIS A 384 -17.54 -16.85 19.03
C HIS A 384 -18.65 -16.84 20.09
N ASP A 385 -18.49 -16.04 21.13
CA ASP A 385 -19.37 -15.99 22.29
C ASP A 385 -20.76 -15.50 21.88
N ALA A 386 -20.84 -14.48 21.02
CA ALA A 386 -22.12 -14.00 20.47
C ALA A 386 -22.88 -15.10 19.71
N ILE A 387 -22.19 -15.92 18.91
CA ILE A 387 -22.80 -17.02 18.15
C ILE A 387 -23.30 -18.10 19.10
N VAL A 388 -22.45 -18.57 20.02
CA VAL A 388 -22.80 -19.65 20.96
C VAL A 388 -23.94 -19.23 21.88
N GLN A 389 -23.88 -18.02 22.44
CA GLN A 389 -24.94 -17.47 23.30
C GLN A 389 -26.28 -17.32 22.56
N SER A 390 -26.25 -17.10 21.24
CA SER A 390 -27.47 -17.07 20.42
C SER A 390 -28.08 -18.46 20.13
N GLY A 391 -27.38 -19.53 20.51
CA GLY A 391 -27.84 -20.92 20.40
C GLY A 391 -27.25 -21.71 19.23
N ILE A 392 -26.23 -21.20 18.53
CA ILE A 392 -25.59 -21.87 17.40
C ILE A 392 -24.32 -22.57 17.88
N LYS A 393 -24.18 -23.86 17.60
CA LYS A 393 -23.02 -24.65 18.01
C LYS A 393 -21.83 -24.40 17.10
N ILE A 394 -20.62 -24.26 17.65
CA ILE A 394 -19.36 -24.22 16.91
C ILE A 394 -18.54 -25.45 17.30
N LEU A 395 -18.13 -26.26 16.33
CA LEU A 395 -17.33 -27.48 16.59
C LEU A 395 -15.84 -27.18 16.64
N GLU A 396 -15.33 -26.45 15.65
CA GLU A 396 -13.91 -26.12 15.54
C GLU A 396 -13.71 -24.62 15.32
N ARG A 397 -12.72 -24.03 16.01
CA ARG A 397 -12.21 -22.68 15.77
C ARG A 397 -10.84 -22.76 15.11
N ILE A 398 -10.65 -22.03 14.02
CA ILE A 398 -9.44 -22.11 13.20
C ILE A 398 -8.78 -20.73 13.16
N PRO A 399 -7.54 -20.58 13.70
CA PRO A 399 -6.77 -19.36 13.62
C PRO A 399 -6.27 -19.11 12.19
N ILE A 400 -5.77 -17.90 11.92
CA ILE A 400 -5.03 -17.66 10.68
C ILE A 400 -3.73 -18.50 10.70
N PRO A 401 -3.30 -19.09 9.57
CA PRO A 401 -2.00 -19.74 9.48
C PRO A 401 -0.84 -18.77 9.75
N GLU A 402 0.21 -19.28 10.39
CA GLU A 402 1.37 -18.51 10.85
C GLU A 402 2.15 -17.85 9.70
N ASP A 403 2.29 -18.58 8.59
CA ASP A 403 2.94 -18.16 7.35
C ASP A 403 2.17 -17.05 6.61
N MET A 404 0.89 -16.85 6.94
CA MET A 404 0.05 -15.80 6.36
C MET A 404 0.03 -14.50 7.20
N ILE A 405 0.74 -14.44 8.32
CA ILE A 405 0.79 -13.25 9.19
C ILE A 405 1.92 -12.32 8.70
N PRO A 406 1.61 -11.10 8.20
CA PRO A 406 2.65 -10.14 7.83
C PRO A 406 3.50 -9.75 9.05
N THR A 407 4.79 -9.49 8.83
CA THR A 407 5.75 -9.17 9.91
C THR A 407 5.32 -7.96 10.74
N ASP A 408 4.86 -6.88 10.10
CA ASP A 408 4.44 -5.65 10.78
C ASP A 408 3.10 -5.82 11.53
N SER A 409 2.26 -6.77 11.07
CA SER A 409 1.01 -7.15 11.72
C SER A 409 1.21 -8.01 12.96
N ARG A 410 2.43 -8.44 13.26
CA ARG A 410 2.73 -9.30 14.41
C ARG A 410 2.42 -8.62 15.75
N VAL A 411 2.67 -7.30 15.81
CA VAL A 411 2.28 -6.44 16.94
C VAL A 411 0.80 -6.57 17.27
N GLU A 412 -0.05 -6.59 16.24
CA GLU A 412 -1.50 -6.72 16.42
C GLU A 412 -1.90 -8.13 16.87
N ILE A 413 -1.36 -9.17 16.26
CA ILE A 413 -1.74 -10.56 16.56
C ILE A 413 -1.32 -10.94 17.98
N ASP A 414 -0.08 -10.66 18.36
CA ASP A 414 0.42 -11.05 19.67
C ASP A 414 -0.31 -10.28 20.79
N ALA A 415 -0.63 -9.00 20.55
CA ALA A 415 -1.48 -8.21 21.45
C ALA A 415 -2.88 -8.81 21.62
N LYS A 416 -3.51 -9.27 20.53
CA LYS A 416 -4.83 -9.90 20.56
C LYS A 416 -4.82 -11.22 21.30
N ILE A 417 -3.82 -12.07 21.05
CA ILE A 417 -3.65 -13.35 21.75
C ILE A 417 -3.50 -13.11 23.26
N ASN A 418 -2.68 -12.13 23.66
CA ASN A 418 -2.53 -11.79 25.07
C ASN A 418 -3.81 -11.22 25.70
N ALA A 419 -4.61 -10.48 24.93
CA ALA A 419 -5.94 -10.03 25.35
C ALA A 419 -7.01 -11.15 25.36
N GLY A 420 -6.58 -12.41 25.16
CA GLY A 420 -7.41 -13.61 25.30
C GLY A 420 -7.92 -14.20 23.99
N TYR A 421 -7.54 -13.67 22.81
CA TYR A 421 -7.98 -14.26 21.53
C TYR A 421 -7.47 -15.70 21.39
N PHE A 422 -8.31 -16.54 20.77
CA PHE A 422 -8.00 -17.96 20.60
C PHE A 422 -6.79 -18.17 19.69
N THR A 423 -5.88 -19.04 20.10
CA THR A 423 -4.73 -19.50 19.32
C THR A 423 -4.44 -20.96 19.64
N THR A 424 -3.85 -21.68 18.69
CA THR A 424 -3.29 -23.03 18.89
C THR A 424 -1.79 -23.00 19.22
N GLY A 425 -1.16 -21.81 19.15
CA GLY A 425 0.27 -21.59 19.42
C GLY A 425 0.60 -21.24 20.88
N LYS A 426 1.88 -20.96 21.14
CA LYS A 426 2.42 -20.62 22.48
C LYS A 426 1.87 -19.27 22.98
N GLN A 427 1.43 -19.21 24.24
CA GLN A 427 1.16 -17.94 24.91
C GLN A 427 2.47 -17.21 25.23
N VAL A 428 2.51 -15.93 24.87
CA VAL A 428 3.70 -15.07 24.95
C VAL A 428 3.66 -14.27 26.25
N THR A 429 4.80 -14.14 26.94
CA THR A 429 4.92 -13.37 28.19
C THR A 429 4.93 -11.86 27.96
N MET A 430 4.69 -11.05 29.00
CA MET A 430 4.71 -9.57 28.90
C MET A 430 6.08 -9.01 28.47
N GLU A 431 7.18 -9.67 28.84
CA GLU A 431 8.54 -9.29 28.42
C GLU A 431 8.77 -9.59 26.93
N GLU A 432 8.33 -10.76 26.45
CA GLU A 432 8.39 -11.14 25.04
C GLU A 432 7.49 -10.22 24.17
N LEU A 433 6.32 -9.80 24.68
CA LEU A 433 5.43 -8.85 23.99
C LEU A 433 6.04 -7.46 23.79
N ALA A 434 6.83 -6.98 24.75
CA ALA A 434 7.53 -5.69 24.64
C ALA A 434 8.70 -5.75 23.64
N ALA A 435 9.20 -6.95 23.33
CA ALA A 435 10.23 -7.17 22.32
C ALA A 435 9.67 -7.19 20.88
N VAL A 436 8.38 -7.49 20.70
CA VAL A 436 7.70 -7.42 19.39
C VAL A 436 7.47 -5.96 19.00
N ARG A 437 8.16 -5.51 17.94
CA ARG A 437 8.14 -4.13 17.47
C ARG A 437 7.72 -4.06 16.01
N GLY A 438 6.78 -3.16 15.71
CA GLY A 438 6.45 -2.76 14.34
C GLY A 438 7.46 -1.77 13.78
N ARG A 439 7.35 -1.46 12.49
CA ARG A 439 8.20 -0.46 11.84
C ARG A 439 8.02 0.93 12.47
N GLY A 440 9.13 1.66 12.55
CA GLY A 440 9.15 3.02 13.06
C GLY A 440 8.52 4.04 12.12
N TRP A 441 8.65 5.33 12.48
CA TRP A 441 8.34 6.44 11.59
C TRP A 441 9.46 6.59 10.55
N GLU A 442 9.46 5.74 9.53
CA GLU A 442 10.30 5.88 8.34
C GLU A 442 9.56 6.77 7.34
N LYS A 443 10.19 7.84 6.82
CA LYS A 443 9.60 8.62 5.73
C LYS A 443 9.64 7.78 4.45
N TRP A 444 8.71 8.02 3.53
CA TRP A 444 8.73 7.37 2.20
C TRP A 444 10.00 7.74 1.39
N GLU A 445 10.67 8.85 1.74
CA GLU A 445 11.98 9.24 1.21
C GLU A 445 13.15 8.45 1.85
N ASP A 446 12.95 7.77 2.99
CA ASP A 446 14.02 7.19 3.80
C ASP A 446 14.41 5.74 3.43
N ILE A 447 13.85 5.17 2.35
CA ILE A 447 14.36 3.91 1.76
C ILE A 447 14.99 4.17 0.39
N THR A 448 15.78 5.24 0.27
CA THR A 448 16.80 5.25 -0.77
C THR A 448 17.92 4.32 -0.34
N VAL A 449 17.95 3.11 -0.91
CA VAL A 449 19.24 2.42 -1.09
C VAL A 449 20.20 3.46 -1.65
N SER A 450 21.44 3.56 -1.14
CA SER A 450 22.40 4.60 -1.55
C SER A 450 23.72 3.98 -2.01
N VAL A 451 23.64 2.89 -2.77
CA VAL A 451 24.77 2.24 -3.42
C VAL A 451 24.76 2.60 -4.90
N TRP A 452 25.80 3.30 -5.32
CA TRP A 452 25.99 3.78 -6.69
C TRP A 452 27.14 3.02 -7.36
N CYS A 453 26.98 2.71 -8.64
CA CYS A 453 28.01 2.01 -9.42
C CYS A 453 28.72 2.97 -10.39
N PRO A 454 30.05 3.18 -10.27
CA PRO A 454 30.85 3.88 -11.26
C PRO A 454 31.15 2.95 -12.44
N ALA A 455 30.23 2.90 -13.40
CA ALA A 455 30.20 1.89 -14.43
C ALA A 455 31.43 1.93 -15.37
N VAL A 456 31.97 0.75 -15.72
CA VAL A 456 33.09 0.61 -16.66
C VAL A 456 32.68 0.90 -18.12
N THR A 457 33.67 1.12 -18.99
CA THR A 457 33.48 1.43 -20.41
C THR A 457 33.88 0.26 -21.32
N PHE A 458 33.02 -0.08 -22.29
CA PHE A 458 33.28 -1.09 -23.32
C PHE A 458 33.88 -0.42 -24.58
N ILE A 459 34.97 -1.00 -25.09
CA ILE A 459 35.72 -0.53 -26.26
C ILE A 459 35.80 -1.67 -27.27
N ASP A 460 35.58 -1.38 -28.55
CA ASP A 460 35.90 -2.30 -29.64
C ASP A 460 37.42 -2.32 -29.84
N PRO A 461 38.12 -3.44 -29.56
CA PRO A 461 39.57 -3.52 -29.64
C PRO A 461 40.10 -3.42 -31.08
N THR A 462 39.27 -3.61 -32.09
CA THR A 462 39.70 -3.53 -33.50
C THR A 462 39.73 -2.09 -34.02
N THR A 463 38.85 -1.23 -33.51
CA THR A 463 38.68 0.15 -33.98
C THR A 463 39.07 1.20 -32.95
N ASP A 464 39.35 0.82 -31.70
CA ASP A 464 39.54 1.72 -30.56
C ASP A 464 38.37 2.70 -30.38
N SER A 465 37.14 2.22 -30.64
CA SER A 465 35.90 3.01 -30.53
C SER A 465 34.97 2.46 -29.44
N LEU A 466 34.00 3.25 -28.99
CA LEU A 466 33.04 2.81 -27.98
C LEU A 466 32.14 1.68 -28.51
N ASP A 467 32.04 0.56 -27.79
CA ASP A 467 31.01 -0.45 -28.05
C ASP A 467 29.71 -0.06 -27.31
N LEU A 468 28.90 0.77 -27.97
CA LEU A 468 27.65 1.29 -27.41
C LEU A 468 26.57 0.22 -27.25
N THR A 469 26.64 -0.87 -28.01
CA THR A 469 25.66 -1.97 -27.93
C THR A 469 25.84 -2.70 -26.60
N SER A 470 27.07 -3.15 -26.32
CA SER A 470 27.41 -3.79 -25.05
C SER A 470 27.24 -2.82 -23.89
N GLN A 471 27.60 -1.54 -24.07
CA GLN A 471 27.44 -0.53 -23.04
C GLN A 471 25.97 -0.29 -22.64
N THR A 472 25.06 -0.25 -23.62
CA THR A 472 23.61 -0.08 -23.38
C THR A 472 23.05 -1.26 -22.58
N GLN A 473 23.42 -2.49 -22.98
CA GLN A 473 23.01 -3.71 -22.27
C GLN A 473 23.51 -3.70 -20.83
N TYR A 474 24.77 -3.32 -20.62
CA TYR A 474 25.37 -3.29 -19.28
C TYR A 474 24.75 -2.23 -18.37
N PHE A 475 24.52 -1.01 -18.86
CA PHE A 475 23.83 0.03 -18.07
C PHE A 475 22.41 -0.37 -17.70
N ARG A 476 21.66 -0.98 -18.63
CA ARG A 476 20.33 -1.50 -18.35
C ARG A 476 20.39 -2.58 -17.27
N TYR A 477 21.29 -3.56 -17.41
CA TYR A 477 21.49 -4.59 -16.39
C TYR A 477 21.73 -3.98 -15.00
N LEU A 478 22.73 -3.10 -14.86
CA LEU A 478 23.05 -2.47 -13.57
C LEU A 478 21.88 -1.68 -12.98
N SER A 479 21.03 -1.06 -13.81
CA SER A 479 19.85 -0.33 -13.31
C SER A 479 18.77 -1.24 -12.70
N THR A 480 18.82 -2.55 -12.98
CA THR A 480 17.84 -3.54 -12.47
C THR A 480 18.31 -4.29 -11.23
N THR A 481 19.54 -4.07 -10.76
CA THR A 481 20.14 -4.83 -9.64
C THR A 481 19.88 -4.21 -8.26
N GLY A 482 19.00 -3.21 -8.18
CA GLY A 482 18.67 -2.49 -6.95
C GLY A 482 19.65 -1.37 -6.55
N LEU A 483 20.57 -1.00 -7.44
CA LEU A 483 21.42 0.18 -7.27
C LEU A 483 20.57 1.46 -7.28
N THR A 484 21.05 2.49 -6.61
CA THR A 484 20.38 3.80 -6.55
C THR A 484 20.48 4.57 -7.85
N GLY A 485 21.64 4.44 -8.49
CA GLY A 485 22.07 5.32 -9.54
C GLY A 485 23.38 4.85 -10.15
N LEU A 486 23.69 5.35 -11.34
CA LEU A 486 24.96 5.10 -12.00
C LEU A 486 25.81 6.36 -11.99
N VAL A 487 27.10 6.18 -11.70
CA VAL A 487 28.11 7.19 -11.98
C VAL A 487 28.73 6.87 -13.34
N ILE A 488 28.49 7.73 -14.32
CA ILE A 488 29.07 7.62 -15.66
C ILE A 488 30.30 8.52 -15.70
N LEU A 489 31.35 8.11 -16.42
CA LEU A 489 32.61 8.86 -16.52
C LEU A 489 33.34 9.02 -15.18
N GLY A 490 33.20 8.04 -14.28
CA GLY A 490 34.07 7.93 -13.11
C GLY A 490 35.49 7.48 -13.50
N THR A 491 36.38 7.35 -12.53
CA THR A 491 37.74 6.83 -12.78
C THR A 491 37.72 5.42 -13.39
N ASN A 492 36.81 4.55 -12.93
CA ASN A 492 36.65 3.19 -13.48
C ASN A 492 36.10 3.15 -14.92
N SER A 493 35.52 4.25 -15.40
CA SER A 493 35.08 4.40 -16.80
C SER A 493 36.23 4.81 -17.72
N GLU A 494 37.45 4.95 -17.19
CA GLU A 494 38.62 5.45 -17.94
C GLU A 494 38.36 6.83 -18.57
N ALA A 495 37.57 7.68 -17.92
CA ALA A 495 37.04 8.91 -18.51
C ALA A 495 38.12 9.85 -19.09
N PHE A 496 39.32 9.88 -18.50
CA PHE A 496 40.44 10.69 -18.97
C PHE A 496 41.08 10.17 -20.27
N LEU A 497 40.72 8.98 -20.75
CA LEU A 497 41.12 8.42 -22.04
C LEU A 497 40.07 8.66 -23.13
N LEU A 498 38.94 9.28 -22.79
CA LEU A 498 37.84 9.54 -23.70
C LEU A 498 37.90 10.95 -24.25
N THR A 499 37.59 11.06 -25.54
CA THR A 499 37.33 12.35 -26.19
C THR A 499 36.05 12.98 -25.63
N ARG A 500 35.90 14.31 -25.83
CA ARG A 500 34.70 15.03 -25.38
C ARG A 500 33.41 14.45 -25.98
N SER A 501 33.42 14.09 -27.26
CA SER A 501 32.27 13.49 -27.96
C SER A 501 31.91 12.12 -27.39
N GLU A 502 32.90 11.28 -27.09
CA GLU A 502 32.69 9.97 -26.45
C GLU A 502 32.08 10.12 -25.05
N ARG A 503 32.56 11.09 -24.26
CA ARG A 503 31.99 11.40 -22.94
C ARG A 503 30.50 11.72 -23.04
N ARG A 504 30.12 12.63 -23.94
CA ARG A 504 28.70 12.98 -24.18
C ARG A 504 27.90 11.77 -24.66
N THR A 505 28.48 10.96 -25.54
CA THR A 505 27.84 9.77 -26.10
C THR A 505 27.52 8.74 -25.00
N LEU A 506 28.46 8.46 -24.09
CA LEU A 506 28.23 7.54 -22.98
C LEU A 506 27.14 8.01 -22.02
N ILE A 507 27.06 9.31 -21.71
CA ILE A 507 26.00 9.85 -20.85
C ILE A 507 24.63 9.68 -21.53
N SER A 508 24.52 10.03 -22.82
CA SER A 508 23.27 9.88 -23.57
C SER A 508 22.85 8.40 -23.72
N THR A 509 23.83 7.51 -23.91
CA THR A 509 23.63 6.06 -23.95
C THR A 509 23.13 5.53 -22.61
N ALA A 510 23.72 5.98 -21.50
CA ALA A 510 23.25 5.64 -20.17
C ALA A 510 21.80 6.10 -19.96
N ARG A 511 21.48 7.36 -20.26
CA ARG A 511 20.11 7.90 -20.13
C ARG A 511 19.11 7.08 -20.95
N ALA A 512 19.43 6.75 -22.20
CA ALA A 512 18.58 5.94 -23.05
C ALA A 512 18.39 4.51 -22.50
N ALA A 513 19.42 3.93 -21.88
CA ALA A 513 19.37 2.58 -21.33
C ALA A 513 18.50 2.47 -20.07
N VAL A 514 18.52 3.49 -19.20
CA VAL A 514 17.90 3.46 -17.85
C VAL A 514 16.57 4.21 -17.74
N GLY A 515 16.14 4.92 -18.79
CA GLY A 515 14.91 5.72 -18.79
C GLY A 515 15.06 7.10 -18.14
N PRO A 516 14.01 7.93 -18.09
CA PRO A 516 14.11 9.36 -17.74
C PRO A 516 14.30 9.65 -16.24
N SER A 517 13.86 8.73 -15.37
CA SER A 517 13.81 8.95 -13.91
C SER A 517 14.96 8.34 -13.13
N TYR A 518 15.71 7.39 -13.72
CA TYR A 518 16.79 6.72 -13.00
C TYR A 518 17.98 7.68 -12.79
N PRO A 519 18.53 7.82 -11.56
CA PRO A 519 19.58 8.78 -11.26
C PRO A 519 20.91 8.51 -11.98
N LEU A 520 21.43 9.54 -12.64
CA LEU A 520 22.74 9.54 -13.30
C LEU A 520 23.63 10.67 -12.77
N MET A 521 24.85 10.33 -12.39
CA MET A 521 25.88 11.28 -12.00
C MET A 521 27.05 11.21 -13.00
N ALA A 522 27.41 12.32 -13.63
CA ALA A 522 28.46 12.37 -14.65
C ALA A 522 29.78 12.92 -14.11
N GLY A 523 30.88 12.19 -14.25
CA GLY A 523 32.22 12.69 -13.96
C GLY A 523 32.68 13.73 -14.99
N ILE A 524 32.97 14.94 -14.53
CA ILE A 524 33.37 16.07 -15.39
C ILE A 524 34.73 16.67 -15.00
N GLY A 525 35.55 15.91 -14.27
CA GLY A 525 36.90 16.32 -13.91
C GLY A 525 37.74 16.67 -15.14
N ALA A 526 38.40 17.82 -15.09
CA ALA A 526 39.35 18.33 -16.08
C ALA A 526 40.34 19.29 -15.38
N HIS A 527 41.26 19.90 -16.14
CA HIS A 527 42.36 20.67 -15.57
C HIS A 527 42.06 22.17 -15.37
N SER A 528 41.04 22.70 -16.05
CA SER A 528 40.66 24.11 -15.97
C SER A 528 39.16 24.27 -15.76
N THR A 529 38.75 25.37 -15.11
CA THR A 529 37.33 25.71 -14.90
C THR A 529 36.54 25.74 -16.21
N LYS A 530 37.14 26.27 -17.28
CA LYS A 530 36.51 26.33 -18.60
C LYS A 530 36.14 24.95 -19.15
N GLN A 531 37.07 23.99 -19.06
CA GLN A 531 36.81 22.61 -19.51
C GLN A 531 35.75 21.93 -18.64
N VAL A 532 35.80 22.14 -17.32
CA VAL A 532 34.82 21.55 -16.40
C VAL A 532 33.41 22.06 -16.69
N LEU A 533 33.24 23.37 -16.89
CA LEU A 533 31.94 23.94 -17.25
C LEU A 533 31.45 23.49 -18.63
N GLU A 534 32.35 23.37 -19.62
CA GLU A 534 32.01 22.81 -20.93
C GLU A 534 31.45 21.39 -20.81
N LEU A 535 32.13 20.53 -20.04
CA LEU A 535 31.68 19.17 -19.77
C LEU A 535 30.39 19.12 -18.92
N ALA A 536 30.18 20.09 -18.02
CA ALA A 536 28.96 20.19 -17.23
C ALA A 536 27.73 20.47 -18.12
N HIS A 537 27.88 21.38 -19.09
CA HIS A 537 26.82 21.67 -20.06
C HIS A 537 26.55 20.48 -20.99
N ASP A 538 27.60 19.78 -21.45
CA ASP A 538 27.43 18.56 -22.23
C ASP A 538 26.71 17.47 -21.43
N ALA A 539 27.05 17.30 -20.15
CA ALA A 539 26.42 16.32 -19.27
C ALA A 539 24.93 16.63 -19.04
N ALA A 540 24.59 17.90 -18.80
CA ALA A 540 23.20 18.34 -18.68
C ALA A 540 22.41 18.09 -19.96
N ALA A 541 22.96 18.47 -21.12
CA ALA A 541 22.33 18.26 -22.41
C ALA A 541 22.17 16.76 -22.77
N ALA A 542 23.06 15.90 -22.27
CA ALA A 542 22.99 14.45 -22.44
C ALA A 542 22.09 13.75 -21.40
N GLY A 543 21.53 14.48 -20.44
CA GLY A 543 20.53 13.98 -19.49
C GLY A 543 21.07 13.46 -18.16
N ALA A 544 22.26 13.89 -17.71
CA ALA A 544 22.72 13.64 -16.34
C ALA A 544 21.90 14.44 -15.31
N ASN A 545 21.77 13.92 -14.09
CA ASN A 545 21.10 14.60 -12.98
C ASN A 545 22.09 15.35 -12.07
N TYR A 546 23.30 14.82 -11.93
CA TYR A 546 24.35 15.36 -11.07
C TYR A 546 25.68 15.36 -11.82
N VAL A 547 26.63 16.18 -11.36
CA VAL A 547 28.01 16.13 -11.83
C VAL A 547 28.98 15.82 -10.69
N LEU A 548 29.99 15.00 -10.97
CA LEU A 548 31.03 14.58 -10.03
C LEU A 548 32.36 15.24 -10.41
N VAL A 549 32.89 16.10 -9.54
CA VAL A 549 33.93 17.07 -9.89
C VAL A 549 35.19 16.87 -9.06
N LEU A 550 36.29 16.47 -9.70
CA LEU A 550 37.62 16.41 -9.06
C LEU A 550 38.18 17.83 -8.81
N PRO A 551 39.05 18.01 -7.79
CA PRO A 551 39.82 19.24 -7.66
C PRO A 551 40.78 19.43 -8.85
N PRO A 552 41.14 20.68 -9.20
CA PRO A 552 42.10 20.96 -10.26
C PRO A 552 43.49 20.53 -9.77
N ALA A 553 44.13 19.59 -10.48
CA ALA A 553 45.23 18.83 -9.88
C ALA A 553 46.48 18.65 -10.75
N TYR A 554 46.51 19.15 -11.99
CA TYR A 554 47.71 18.99 -12.83
C TYR A 554 48.97 19.55 -12.14
N PHE A 555 48.84 20.74 -11.54
CA PHE A 555 49.89 21.38 -10.76
C PHE A 555 49.79 21.07 -9.25
N GLY A 556 49.50 19.82 -8.85
CA GLY A 556 49.17 19.41 -7.47
C GLY A 556 49.84 20.22 -6.35
N LYS A 557 51.18 20.20 -6.24
CA LYS A 557 51.93 20.95 -5.21
C LYS A 557 51.75 22.47 -5.24
N ALA A 558 51.46 23.04 -6.41
CA ALA A 558 51.21 24.48 -6.59
C ALA A 558 49.72 24.84 -6.53
N THR A 559 48.83 23.86 -6.43
CA THR A 559 47.38 24.10 -6.30
C THR A 559 47.07 24.37 -4.84
N THR A 560 47.00 25.66 -4.48
CA THR A 560 46.76 26.09 -3.10
C THR A 560 45.29 25.90 -2.70
N PRO A 561 44.97 25.84 -1.39
CA PRO A 561 43.59 25.81 -0.91
C PRO A 561 42.74 26.96 -1.46
N ALA A 562 43.32 28.16 -1.64
CA ALA A 562 42.63 29.31 -2.23
C ALA A 562 42.23 29.05 -3.70
N VAL A 563 43.09 28.39 -4.49
CA VAL A 563 42.77 27.99 -5.87
C VAL A 563 41.64 26.97 -5.89
N ILE A 564 41.68 25.98 -5.00
CA ILE A 564 40.65 24.95 -4.88
C ILE A 564 39.29 25.56 -4.55
N LYS A 565 39.23 26.44 -3.54
CA LYS A 565 37.99 27.12 -3.13
C LYS A 565 37.41 27.95 -4.26
N ARG A 566 38.24 28.80 -4.88
CA ARG A 566 37.82 29.62 -6.02
C ARG A 566 37.30 28.76 -7.18
N PHE A 567 38.01 27.66 -7.49
CA PHE A 567 37.59 26.73 -8.54
C PHE A 567 36.20 26.15 -8.26
N PHE A 568 35.96 25.59 -7.07
CA PHE A 568 34.65 25.01 -6.75
C PHE A 568 33.56 26.06 -6.63
N SER A 569 33.86 27.26 -6.12
CA SER A 569 32.94 28.40 -6.10
C SER A 569 32.49 28.79 -7.51
N ASP A 570 33.45 28.92 -8.44
CA ASP A 570 33.16 29.26 -9.85
C ASP A 570 32.40 28.13 -10.57
N VAL A 571 32.73 26.86 -10.29
CA VAL A 571 31.99 25.71 -10.84
C VAL A 571 30.56 25.69 -10.28
N ALA A 572 30.37 25.76 -8.97
CA ALA A 572 29.06 25.69 -8.34
C ALA A 572 28.12 26.82 -8.79
N ARG A 573 28.65 28.03 -9.03
CA ARG A 573 27.88 29.17 -9.52
C ARG A 573 27.37 29.00 -10.96
N ASN A 574 28.17 28.37 -11.83
CA ASN A 574 27.90 28.33 -13.27
C ASN A 574 27.46 26.95 -13.77
N CYS A 575 27.51 25.91 -12.93
CA CYS A 575 27.13 24.56 -13.32
C CYS A 575 25.60 24.46 -13.43
N PRO A 576 25.06 23.94 -14.57
CA PRO A 576 23.62 23.76 -14.76
C PRO A 576 23.02 22.61 -13.94
N LEU A 577 23.85 21.80 -13.28
CA LEU A 577 23.45 20.64 -12.49
C LEU A 577 24.04 20.72 -11.06
N PRO A 578 23.42 20.06 -10.07
CA PRO A 578 23.99 19.93 -8.74
C PRO A 578 25.34 19.22 -8.74
N VAL A 579 26.26 19.75 -7.93
CA VAL A 579 27.68 19.38 -7.89
C VAL A 579 27.97 18.45 -6.72
N VAL A 580 28.62 17.33 -6.99
CA VAL A 580 29.20 16.43 -5.99
C VAL A 580 30.72 16.56 -6.06
N VAL A 581 31.33 16.95 -4.94
CA VAL A 581 32.79 17.05 -4.83
C VAL A 581 33.39 15.65 -4.89
N TYR A 582 34.37 15.44 -5.75
CA TYR A 582 35.11 14.18 -5.83
C TYR A 582 36.49 14.35 -5.21
N ASN A 583 36.64 13.89 -3.97
CA ASN A 583 37.94 13.90 -3.31
C ASN A 583 38.68 12.58 -3.54
N PHE A 584 39.65 12.58 -4.47
CA PHE A 584 40.44 11.40 -4.82
C PHE A 584 41.93 11.73 -5.03
N PRO A 585 42.72 11.86 -3.94
CA PRO A 585 44.11 12.34 -4.00
C PRO A 585 45.03 11.49 -4.88
N GLY A 586 44.78 10.17 -4.92
CA GLY A 586 45.59 9.21 -5.68
C GLY A 586 45.61 9.44 -7.19
N VAL A 587 44.56 10.07 -7.76
CA VAL A 587 44.50 10.45 -9.18
C VAL A 587 44.59 11.97 -9.39
N CYS A 588 44.74 12.73 -8.30
CA CYS A 588 44.78 14.19 -8.27
C CYS A 588 46.13 14.70 -7.76
N ASN A 589 47.23 14.04 -8.10
CA ASN A 589 48.60 14.47 -7.77
C ASN A 589 48.77 14.87 -6.28
N GLY A 590 48.13 14.12 -5.38
CA GLY A 590 48.20 14.32 -3.94
C GLY A 590 47.29 15.41 -3.36
N VAL A 591 46.47 16.10 -4.16
CA VAL A 591 45.50 17.08 -3.64
C VAL A 591 44.39 16.37 -2.87
N ASP A 592 44.39 16.52 -1.54
CA ASP A 592 43.34 16.03 -0.63
C ASP A 592 42.53 17.20 -0.05
N LEU A 593 41.21 17.03 -0.05
CA LEU A 593 40.28 17.97 0.57
C LEU A 593 39.92 17.47 1.98
N ASP A 594 40.28 18.24 3.00
CA ASP A 594 39.85 17.98 4.38
C ASP A 594 38.40 18.43 4.63
N SER A 595 37.88 18.14 5.83
CA SER A 595 36.50 18.47 6.17
C SER A 595 36.24 19.98 6.17
N GLU A 596 37.24 20.77 6.58
CA GLU A 596 37.19 22.23 6.66
C GLU A 596 37.07 22.84 5.27
N VAL A 597 37.92 22.45 4.32
CA VAL A 597 37.85 22.91 2.92
C VAL A 597 36.53 22.53 2.27
N ILE A 598 36.05 21.29 2.45
CA ILE A 598 34.75 20.86 1.93
C ILE A 598 33.62 21.71 2.53
N THR A 599 33.69 21.99 3.83
CA THR A 599 32.69 22.80 4.53
C THR A 599 32.63 24.23 3.99
N GLU A 600 33.79 24.83 3.77
CA GLU A 600 33.89 26.17 3.19
C GLU A 600 33.33 26.22 1.76
N ILE A 601 33.61 25.21 0.93
CA ILE A 601 33.06 25.12 -0.44
C ILE A 601 31.53 25.13 -0.43
N VAL A 602 30.90 24.34 0.44
CA VAL A 602 29.43 24.27 0.54
C VAL A 602 28.84 25.61 1.01
N ARG A 603 29.45 26.23 2.02
CA ARG A 603 29.01 27.53 2.55
C ARG A 603 29.16 28.65 1.52
N GLU A 604 30.27 28.69 0.80
CA GLU A 604 30.48 29.67 -0.29
C GLU A 604 29.48 29.45 -1.42
N SER A 605 29.17 28.20 -1.77
CA SER A 605 28.15 27.90 -2.79
C SER A 605 26.75 28.34 -2.34
N ALA A 606 26.37 28.13 -1.08
CA ALA A 606 25.11 28.59 -0.52
C ALA A 606 25.01 30.12 -0.54
N ALA A 607 26.08 30.81 -0.10
CA ALA A 607 26.14 32.27 -0.08
C ALA A 607 26.05 32.89 -1.50
N ALA A 608 26.55 32.19 -2.52
CA ALA A 608 26.45 32.63 -3.90
C ALA A 608 25.02 32.50 -4.49
N ASN A 609 24.16 31.67 -3.90
CA ASN A 609 22.77 31.47 -4.34
C ASN A 609 21.81 32.38 -3.55
N VAL A 610 21.86 33.68 -3.83
CA VAL A 610 21.14 34.73 -3.07
C VAL A 610 19.61 34.55 -3.05
N MET A 611 19.05 33.82 -4.02
CA MET A 611 17.59 33.61 -4.12
C MET A 611 17.06 32.60 -3.10
N THR A 612 17.82 31.53 -2.84
CA THR A 612 17.34 30.40 -2.00
C THR A 612 18.19 30.18 -0.76
N GLY A 613 19.43 30.68 -0.74
CA GLY A 613 20.43 30.36 0.28
C GLY A 613 20.88 28.89 0.27
N VAL A 614 20.45 28.10 -0.71
CA VAL A 614 20.75 26.67 -0.81
C VAL A 614 21.99 26.45 -1.70
N SER A 615 22.93 25.64 -1.22
CA SER A 615 24.14 25.26 -1.94
C SER A 615 23.82 24.47 -3.21
N ASN A 616 24.50 24.77 -4.32
CA ASN A 616 24.48 23.92 -5.52
C ASN A 616 25.47 22.73 -5.38
N VAL A 617 26.35 22.76 -4.37
CA VAL A 617 27.18 21.63 -3.97
C VAL A 617 26.39 20.77 -2.98
N VAL A 618 25.99 19.58 -3.41
CA VAL A 618 25.00 18.71 -2.74
C VAL A 618 25.60 17.43 -2.18
N GLY A 619 26.90 17.21 -2.32
CA GLY A 619 27.54 16.05 -1.73
C GLY A 619 29.04 15.97 -1.94
N VAL A 620 29.63 14.90 -1.40
CA VAL A 620 31.03 14.55 -1.59
C VAL A 620 31.23 13.04 -1.72
N LYS A 621 32.10 12.62 -2.62
CA LYS A 621 32.67 11.27 -2.69
C LYS A 621 34.06 11.25 -2.07
N LEU A 622 34.23 10.47 -1.00
CA LEU A 622 35.49 10.34 -0.25
C LEU A 622 36.15 8.98 -0.51
N THR A 623 37.36 8.95 -1.07
CA THR A 623 38.09 7.69 -1.32
C THR A 623 39.06 7.28 -0.20
N CYS A 624 39.15 8.06 0.89
CA CYS A 624 40.16 7.88 1.94
C CYS A 624 39.80 6.86 3.04
N GLY A 625 38.55 6.37 3.11
CA GLY A 625 38.13 5.42 4.16
C GLY A 625 38.14 5.98 5.60
N SER A 626 38.12 7.31 5.76
CA SER A 626 38.24 7.95 7.07
C SER A 626 36.87 8.13 7.76
N VAL A 627 36.64 7.38 8.86
CA VAL A 627 35.48 7.57 9.76
C VAL A 627 35.41 9.03 10.24
N GLY A 628 36.53 9.58 10.70
CA GLY A 628 36.56 10.94 11.26
C GLY A 628 36.19 12.04 10.27
N LYS A 629 36.51 11.88 8.97
CA LYS A 629 36.12 12.84 7.92
C LYS A 629 34.60 12.78 7.68
N ILE A 630 34.01 11.58 7.66
CA ILE A 630 32.55 11.38 7.53
C ILE A 630 31.83 11.96 8.75
N SER A 631 32.25 11.61 9.97
CA SER A 631 31.58 12.07 11.19
C SER A 631 31.57 13.59 11.33
N ARG A 632 32.68 14.28 11.00
CA ARG A 632 32.73 15.75 11.02
C ARG A 632 31.76 16.37 10.02
N LEU A 633 31.72 15.85 8.79
CA LEU A 633 30.81 16.36 7.75
C LEU A 633 29.34 16.08 8.09
N ALA A 634 29.02 14.88 8.59
CA ALA A 634 27.67 14.50 9.00
C ALA A 634 27.18 15.27 10.23
N ALA A 635 28.09 15.73 11.10
CA ALA A 635 27.76 16.64 12.20
C ALA A 635 27.59 18.11 11.73
N THR A 636 28.18 18.47 10.59
CA THR A 636 28.15 19.83 10.05
C THR A 636 26.94 20.05 9.14
N PHE A 637 26.51 19.02 8.41
CA PHE A 637 25.45 19.10 7.42
C PHE A 637 24.35 18.07 7.68
N SER A 638 23.09 18.47 7.48
CA SER A 638 21.97 17.53 7.47
C SER A 638 22.07 16.58 6.26
N LYS A 639 21.55 15.37 6.41
CA LYS A 639 21.41 14.40 5.31
C LYS A 639 20.49 14.91 4.19
N ASP A 640 19.57 15.81 4.53
CA ASP A 640 18.64 16.43 3.56
C ASP A 640 19.35 17.46 2.66
N ASP A 641 20.46 18.04 3.13
CA ASP A 641 21.18 19.11 2.44
C ASP A 641 22.43 18.62 1.71
N PHE A 642 23.10 17.59 2.24
CA PHE A 642 24.41 17.17 1.75
C PHE A 642 24.68 15.66 1.89
N ALA A 643 24.90 14.98 0.76
CA ALA A 643 25.14 13.55 0.72
C ALA A 643 26.65 13.20 0.80
N ILE A 644 27.03 12.43 1.82
CA ILE A 644 28.42 11.97 2.01
C ILE A 644 28.53 10.52 1.52
N PHE A 645 29.29 10.27 0.46
CA PHE A 645 29.52 8.94 -0.09
C PHE A 645 30.92 8.43 0.23
N GLY A 646 31.00 7.21 0.75
CA GLY A 646 32.24 6.44 0.72
C GLY A 646 32.61 6.04 -0.72
N GLY A 647 33.90 5.97 -1.02
CA GLY A 647 34.41 5.56 -2.33
C GLY A 647 35.03 4.16 -2.37
N GLN A 648 35.13 3.49 -1.23
CA GLN A 648 35.67 2.14 -1.09
C GLN A 648 34.57 1.17 -0.66
N SER A 649 34.37 0.08 -1.40
CA SER A 649 33.26 -0.85 -1.19
C SER A 649 33.40 -1.58 0.16
N ASP A 650 34.61 -1.99 0.51
CA ASP A 650 34.99 -2.57 1.81
C ASP A 650 34.76 -1.65 3.03
N PHE A 651 34.59 -0.34 2.82
CA PHE A 651 34.29 0.64 3.88
C PHE A 651 32.79 0.99 4.02
N LEU A 652 31.89 0.37 3.23
CA LEU A 652 30.46 0.69 3.22
C LEU A 652 29.82 0.69 4.62
N LEU A 653 30.00 -0.38 5.40
CA LEU A 653 29.40 -0.47 6.74
C LEU A 653 29.98 0.56 7.72
N GLY A 654 31.29 0.75 7.71
CA GLY A 654 31.96 1.74 8.57
C GLY A 654 31.51 3.17 8.24
N GLY A 655 31.35 3.49 6.95
CA GLY A 655 30.81 4.75 6.49
C GLY A 655 29.36 4.97 6.94
N LEU A 656 28.49 3.96 6.77
CA LEU A 656 27.09 4.04 7.18
C LEU A 656 26.95 4.26 8.69
N ALA A 657 27.72 3.52 9.50
CA ALA A 657 27.76 3.70 10.95
C ALA A 657 28.24 5.11 11.36
N ALA A 658 29.13 5.72 10.56
CA ALA A 658 29.62 7.08 10.77
C ALA A 658 28.69 8.19 10.25
N GLY A 659 27.57 7.83 9.61
CA GLY A 659 26.57 8.78 9.09
C GLY A 659 26.65 9.07 7.58
N SER A 660 27.42 8.30 6.81
CA SER A 660 27.44 8.45 5.34
C SER A 660 26.06 8.18 4.73
N ALA A 661 25.76 8.83 3.61
CA ALA A 661 24.57 8.53 2.82
C ALA A 661 24.64 7.11 2.23
N GLY A 662 25.83 6.63 1.89
CA GLY A 662 26.06 5.33 1.25
C GLY A 662 27.44 5.23 0.60
N CYS A 663 27.54 4.53 -0.52
CA CYS A 663 28.82 4.28 -1.19
C CYS A 663 28.70 4.37 -2.72
N ILE A 664 29.70 5.00 -3.35
CA ILE A 664 29.94 4.90 -4.79
C ILE A 664 31.03 3.82 -4.96
N ALA A 665 30.58 2.56 -5.10
CA ALA A 665 31.38 1.36 -4.95
C ALA A 665 31.86 0.81 -6.29
N ALA A 666 33.17 0.75 -6.52
CA ALA A 666 33.73 0.14 -7.74
C ALA A 666 33.32 -1.33 -7.90
N PHE A 667 33.30 -2.07 -6.79
CA PHE A 667 32.95 -3.49 -6.77
C PHE A 667 31.49 -3.77 -7.13
N ALA A 668 30.61 -2.77 -7.05
CA ALA A 668 29.24 -2.87 -7.55
C ALA A 668 29.18 -3.00 -9.08
N ASN A 669 30.29 -2.84 -9.81
CA ASN A 669 30.36 -3.31 -11.19
C ASN A 669 30.32 -4.83 -11.26
N VAL A 670 30.97 -5.54 -10.35
CA VAL A 670 31.13 -7.00 -10.40
C VAL A 670 29.93 -7.71 -9.77
N PHE A 671 29.59 -7.34 -8.53
CA PHE A 671 28.50 -7.95 -7.76
C PHE A 671 27.57 -6.87 -7.17
N PRO A 672 26.75 -6.21 -8.01
CA PRO A 672 25.89 -5.12 -7.59
C PRO A 672 24.84 -5.53 -6.56
N LYS A 673 24.18 -6.69 -6.71
CA LYS A 673 23.10 -7.11 -5.79
C LYS A 673 23.65 -7.38 -4.39
N THR A 674 24.84 -7.96 -4.31
CA THR A 674 25.55 -8.22 -3.06
C THR A 674 25.85 -6.91 -2.32
N ALA A 675 26.39 -5.90 -3.02
CA ALA A 675 26.65 -4.58 -2.43
C ALA A 675 25.36 -3.91 -1.92
N VAL A 676 24.28 -3.99 -2.70
CA VAL A 676 22.94 -3.50 -2.31
C VAL A 676 22.41 -4.26 -1.09
N ARG A 677 22.62 -5.58 -1.02
CA ARG A 677 22.14 -6.41 0.09
C ARG A 677 22.87 -6.08 1.39
N VAL A 678 24.18 -5.81 1.35
CA VAL A 678 24.91 -5.32 2.54
C VAL A 678 24.28 -4.03 3.06
N TYR A 679 24.03 -3.06 2.19
CA TYR A 679 23.39 -1.79 2.57
C TYR A 679 22.02 -2.05 3.22
N ARG A 680 21.16 -2.86 2.59
CA ARG A 680 19.82 -3.17 3.09
C ARG A 680 19.85 -3.85 4.46
N LEU A 681 20.70 -4.86 4.63
CA LEU A 681 20.86 -5.54 5.92
C LEU A 681 21.24 -4.57 7.05
N PHE A 682 22.11 -3.60 6.77
CA PHE A 682 22.47 -2.59 7.76
C PHE A 682 21.28 -1.68 8.12
N VAL A 683 20.56 -1.17 7.11
CA VAL A 683 19.39 -0.30 7.33
C VAL A 683 18.24 -1.05 8.02
N GLU A 684 18.05 -2.33 7.72
CA GLU A 684 17.11 -3.24 8.39
C GLU A 684 17.49 -3.55 9.86
N GLY A 685 18.63 -3.04 10.37
CA GLY A 685 19.12 -3.32 11.71
C GLY A 685 19.74 -4.72 11.89
N ARG A 686 19.90 -5.49 10.81
CA ARG A 686 20.50 -6.84 10.79
C ARG A 686 22.02 -6.76 10.70
N ILE A 687 22.62 -6.07 11.68
CA ILE A 687 24.03 -5.64 11.64
C ILE A 687 25.01 -6.81 11.48
N GLU A 688 24.78 -7.93 12.16
CA GLU A 688 25.70 -9.08 12.11
C GLU A 688 25.70 -9.78 10.74
N GLU A 689 24.53 -9.90 10.12
CA GLU A 689 24.41 -10.44 8.76
C GLU A 689 25.03 -9.49 7.74
N ALA A 690 24.82 -8.17 7.91
CA ALA A 690 25.46 -7.16 7.08
C ALA A 690 26.99 -7.28 7.16
N ARG A 691 27.53 -7.42 8.38
CA ARG A 691 28.97 -7.58 8.66
C ARG A 691 29.55 -8.84 8.01
N SER A 692 28.84 -9.96 8.12
CA SER A 692 29.25 -11.23 7.52
C SER A 692 29.31 -11.13 5.99
N LEU A 693 28.25 -10.59 5.37
CA LEU A 693 28.19 -10.42 3.91
C LEU A 693 29.22 -9.39 3.40
N GLN A 694 29.43 -8.30 4.13
CA GLN A 694 30.49 -7.33 3.84
C GLN A 694 31.87 -8.00 3.86
N GLY A 695 32.13 -8.90 4.80
CA GLY A 695 33.39 -9.66 4.86
C GLY A 695 33.62 -10.50 3.59
N VAL A 696 32.59 -11.19 3.12
CA VAL A 696 32.63 -11.96 1.86
C VAL A 696 32.92 -11.03 0.67
N ALA A 697 32.19 -9.92 0.56
CA ALA A 697 32.37 -8.96 -0.52
C ALA A 697 33.76 -8.30 -0.50
N ALA A 698 34.28 -7.93 0.68
CA ALA A 698 35.58 -7.30 0.82
C ALA A 698 36.73 -8.24 0.43
N LEU A 699 36.65 -9.53 0.80
CA LEU A 699 37.63 -10.53 0.36
C LEU A 699 37.59 -10.72 -1.16
N ALA A 700 36.38 -10.76 -1.73
CA ALA A 700 36.18 -10.88 -3.17
C ALA A 700 36.68 -9.65 -3.96
N GLU A 701 36.62 -8.44 -3.38
CA GLU A 701 37.13 -7.21 -4.00
C GLU A 701 38.67 -7.15 -4.08
N SER A 702 39.40 -7.96 -3.30
CA SER A 702 40.87 -7.88 -3.18
C SER A 702 41.63 -7.82 -4.52
N PRO A 703 41.32 -8.65 -5.55
CA PRO A 703 41.99 -8.54 -6.85
C PRO A 703 41.75 -7.22 -7.57
N CYS A 704 40.56 -6.60 -7.43
CA CYS A 704 40.20 -5.32 -8.05
C CYS A 704 41.00 -4.14 -7.47
N LYS A 705 41.56 -4.27 -6.26
CA LYS A 705 42.40 -3.23 -5.64
C LYS A 705 43.70 -2.96 -6.41
N SER A 706 44.08 -3.86 -7.33
CA SER A 706 45.24 -3.68 -8.23
C SER A 706 45.00 -2.62 -9.32
N GLY A 707 43.73 -2.25 -9.60
CA GLY A 707 43.41 -1.14 -10.49
C GLY A 707 42.22 -1.38 -11.42
N ILE A 708 42.09 -0.49 -12.41
CA ILE A 708 40.97 -0.47 -13.36
C ILE A 708 40.97 -1.73 -14.23
N ALA A 709 42.12 -2.16 -14.74
CA ALA A 709 42.24 -3.33 -15.62
C ALA A 709 41.69 -4.61 -14.96
N ALA A 710 42.06 -4.87 -13.70
CA ALA A 710 41.54 -6.02 -12.95
C ALA A 710 40.03 -5.91 -12.67
N THR A 711 39.54 -4.68 -12.43
CA THR A 711 38.09 -4.44 -12.26
C THR A 711 37.33 -4.73 -13.55
N LYS A 712 37.79 -4.24 -14.70
CA LYS A 712 37.18 -4.52 -16.02
C LYS A 712 37.21 -6.01 -16.34
N TYR A 713 38.32 -6.69 -16.03
CA TYR A 713 38.43 -8.13 -16.20
C TYR A 713 37.43 -8.91 -15.33
N ALA A 714 37.26 -8.51 -14.07
CA ALA A 714 36.23 -9.09 -13.20
C ALA A 714 34.82 -8.87 -13.75
N VAL A 715 34.52 -7.67 -14.25
CA VAL A 715 33.23 -7.39 -14.92
C VAL A 715 33.01 -8.32 -16.10
N ALA A 716 34.03 -8.51 -16.95
CA ALA A 716 33.94 -9.40 -18.10
C ALA A 716 33.59 -10.85 -17.70
N CYS A 717 34.17 -11.34 -16.60
CA CYS A 717 33.94 -12.70 -16.11
C CYS A 717 32.55 -12.90 -15.50
N PHE A 718 32.00 -11.88 -14.84
CA PHE A 718 30.82 -12.01 -13.98
C PHE A 718 29.63 -11.20 -14.49
N SER A 719 29.57 -9.91 -14.19
CA SER A 719 28.37 -9.10 -14.44
C SER A 719 28.09 -8.83 -15.91
N ALA A 720 29.11 -8.69 -16.77
CA ALA A 720 28.90 -8.55 -18.21
C ALA A 720 28.31 -9.84 -18.81
N LYS A 721 28.76 -11.00 -18.33
CA LYS A 721 28.18 -12.30 -18.69
C LYS A 721 26.75 -12.42 -18.19
N ALA A 722 26.47 -11.99 -16.96
CA ALA A 722 25.10 -11.94 -16.41
C ALA A 722 24.19 -10.97 -17.18
N ALA A 723 24.75 -9.91 -17.76
CA ALA A 723 24.06 -8.98 -18.65
C ALA A 723 23.85 -9.53 -20.08
N GLY A 724 24.34 -10.74 -20.40
CA GLY A 724 24.19 -11.35 -21.72
C GLY A 724 25.18 -10.84 -22.78
N ILE A 725 26.30 -10.24 -22.37
CA ILE A 725 27.28 -9.67 -23.30
C ILE A 725 28.29 -10.73 -23.73
N GLU A 726 28.27 -11.06 -25.02
CA GLU A 726 29.24 -11.97 -25.63
C GLU A 726 30.59 -11.27 -25.89
N GLY A 727 31.69 -12.03 -25.77
CA GLY A 727 33.05 -11.52 -26.01
C GLY A 727 33.46 -10.41 -25.02
N ALA A 728 32.90 -10.40 -23.81
CA ALA A 728 33.09 -9.32 -22.85
C ALA A 728 34.56 -9.08 -22.47
N GLU A 729 35.39 -10.13 -22.42
CA GLU A 729 36.83 -10.00 -22.09
C GLU A 729 37.55 -9.10 -23.10
N ASP A 730 37.29 -9.27 -24.40
CA ASP A 730 37.89 -8.47 -25.46
C ASP A 730 37.40 -7.02 -25.44
N LYS A 731 36.11 -6.84 -25.16
CA LYS A 731 35.47 -5.51 -25.14
C LYS A 731 35.80 -4.69 -23.89
N LEU A 732 36.29 -5.34 -22.84
CA LEU A 732 36.63 -4.72 -21.56
C LEU A 732 38.14 -4.64 -21.32
N ARG A 733 38.95 -4.78 -22.36
CA ARG A 733 40.38 -4.45 -22.29
C ARG A 733 40.55 -2.97 -21.93
N PRO A 734 41.60 -2.62 -21.15
CA PRO A 734 41.94 -1.21 -20.95
C PRO A 734 42.18 -0.51 -22.28
N ARG A 735 41.80 0.75 -22.40
CA ARG A 735 42.04 1.49 -23.65
C ARG A 735 43.55 1.66 -23.87
N THR A 736 44.03 1.65 -25.11
CA THR A 736 45.45 1.86 -25.42
C THR A 736 45.97 3.17 -24.82
N PRO A 737 47.20 3.22 -24.27
CA PRO A 737 48.27 2.20 -24.31
C PRO A 737 48.33 1.28 -23.08
N TYR A 738 47.28 1.18 -22.27
CA TYR A 738 47.32 0.39 -21.03
C TYR A 738 47.19 -1.10 -21.29
N GLU A 739 47.89 -1.91 -20.50
CA GLU A 739 47.92 -3.36 -20.63
C GLU A 739 46.82 -4.05 -19.82
N GLU A 740 46.38 -5.20 -20.31
CA GLU A 740 45.51 -6.12 -19.56
C GLU A 740 46.20 -6.67 -18.31
N PRO A 741 45.44 -7.17 -17.32
CA PRO A 741 46.02 -7.90 -16.21
C PRO A 741 46.75 -9.16 -16.69
N ASP A 742 47.87 -9.48 -16.06
CA ASP A 742 48.57 -10.74 -16.32
C ASP A 742 47.73 -11.98 -15.91
N GLU A 743 48.14 -13.16 -16.37
CA GLU A 743 47.42 -14.41 -16.08
C GLU A 743 47.36 -14.75 -14.58
N ALA A 744 48.32 -14.28 -13.77
CA ALA A 744 48.29 -14.50 -12.33
C ALA A 744 47.15 -13.69 -11.69
N VAL A 745 46.95 -12.44 -12.11
CA VAL A 745 45.83 -11.60 -11.68
C VAL A 745 44.50 -12.14 -12.22
N LYS A 746 44.44 -12.53 -13.49
CA LYS A 746 43.23 -13.16 -14.08
C LYS A 746 42.83 -14.44 -13.33
N GLY A 747 43.80 -15.30 -13.02
CA GLY A 747 43.61 -16.50 -12.20
C GLY A 747 43.07 -16.18 -10.81
N ARG A 748 43.64 -15.16 -10.14
CA ARG A 748 43.16 -14.71 -8.83
C ARG A 748 41.74 -14.16 -8.86
N VAL A 749 41.36 -13.39 -9.87
CA VAL A 749 39.99 -12.86 -10.04
C VAL A 749 39.00 -14.02 -10.08
N ARG A 750 39.24 -15.02 -10.94
CA ARG A 750 38.35 -16.19 -11.07
C ARG A 750 38.27 -17.01 -9.79
N GLY A 751 39.40 -17.22 -9.11
CA GLY A 751 39.46 -18.03 -7.88
C GLY A 751 38.81 -17.35 -6.67
N VAL A 752 39.19 -16.11 -6.37
CA VAL A 752 38.79 -15.42 -5.13
C VAL A 752 37.31 -14.99 -5.17
N MET A 753 36.78 -14.68 -6.35
CA MET A 753 35.41 -14.15 -6.48
C MET A 753 34.33 -15.24 -6.58
N ALA A 754 34.69 -16.52 -6.79
CA ALA A 754 33.73 -17.61 -6.99
C ALA A 754 32.74 -17.76 -5.81
N GLY A 755 33.21 -17.57 -4.57
CA GLY A 755 32.34 -17.63 -3.39
C GLY A 755 31.29 -16.51 -3.36
N CYS A 756 31.67 -15.30 -3.79
CA CYS A 756 30.77 -14.15 -3.84
C CYS A 756 29.82 -14.25 -5.06
N GLU A 757 30.26 -14.83 -6.17
CA GLU A 757 29.40 -15.10 -7.33
C GLU A 757 28.20 -15.98 -6.96
N ALA A 758 28.42 -17.03 -6.16
CA ALA A 758 27.34 -17.91 -5.70
C ALA A 758 26.30 -17.14 -4.87
N VAL A 759 26.75 -16.19 -4.03
CA VAL A 759 25.87 -15.31 -3.27
C VAL A 759 25.10 -14.36 -4.18
N GLU A 760 25.79 -13.72 -5.13
CA GLU A 760 25.17 -12.80 -6.10
C GLU A 760 24.04 -13.46 -6.89
N ARG A 761 24.22 -14.72 -7.31
CA ARG A 761 23.20 -15.48 -8.06
C ARG A 761 22.00 -15.88 -7.21
N GLY A 762 22.17 -16.00 -5.90
CA GLY A 762 21.10 -16.32 -4.95
C GLY A 762 20.23 -15.12 -4.56
N LEU A 763 20.65 -13.90 -4.94
CA LEU A 763 19.94 -12.64 -4.78
C LEU A 763 19.24 -12.25 -6.09
#